data_AF-A0A2V2C8J2-F1
#
_entry.id   AF-A0A2V2C8J2-F1
#
_cell.length_a   1.000
_cell.length_b   1.000
_cell.length_c   1.000
_cell.angle_alpha   90.00
_cell.angle_beta   90.00
_cell.angle_gamma   90.00
#
_symmetry.space_group_name_H-M   'P 1'
#
loop_
_entity.id
_entity.type
_entity.pdbx_description
1 polymer ?
#
loop_
_entity_poly.entity_id
_entity_poly.type
_entity_poly.pdbx_seq_one_letter_code
_entity_poly.pdbx_strand_id
1 'polypeptide(L)'
;MADRYSRLFSLEKRLYAHGSPVIIMAGALLRDSFSSSLLAQLKFRNISSRELLALKVSVTMLDIAGRRIGEPVEYQYLDIHARRDDEFGRDTAIVLPDAAARSFSVLVSEAAFDDGSLWRADGSPWAALKGQPSLAEAYGDGELAEQYRVRYGSDCRFTPLEDGELWFCTCGGVNSVGEKICHICRRALLAQKSVNLSALRAECAERLKAEQQHQAEENEQNRKKKKRCLKLAAIMAPLLLAAVFILATVPGAVKKSRAYDAAAELLAQNQFDQAAQAFSALGDYRDSARQAEMNVPYRLALYIMDCAAREDTAALALAGLSAADVEEGQLSAVLYQAAAERFAALGDYMDSAFRAEQCQKAITAGEQNDVRTAYDEAKALLDSGAYCAARDAFKALGSYSDSADMVREAIYQKAVALYGIMEKYDVRELYASISTQTGKASVFSFNESAAMKLGSGFIEDLRAACGQDEADIRMEDKPSETLIPFSGALNRLFATMKPYSDSAGYMEKISAAVDYTREFYGLLANGDIYGAYDWLSVYEGEFEGRDYWLGLLESYKPFCGTWELYSGDAALLPLTAGSTQPCGSFSACVIISDEAAILRLSPMNGEDYAVELRAELGASAFTNSDDGVNTYYATISNVQRLAYIKYNAAGLVRSSCEYSKAA
;
A
#
# COMPACT_ATOMS: atom_id res chain seq x y z
N MET A 1 22.69 40.87 18.47
CA MET A 1 21.23 40.90 18.25
C MET A 1 20.63 40.08 19.37
N ALA A 2 19.74 40.66 20.20
CA ALA A 2 19.07 39.89 21.24
C ALA A 2 18.00 39.01 20.58
N ASP A 3 17.93 37.73 20.94
CA ASP A 3 16.88 36.85 20.46
C ASP A 3 15.51 37.40 20.88
N ARG A 4 14.62 37.60 19.89
CA ARG A 4 13.28 38.19 20.11
C ARG A 4 12.46 37.38 21.13
N TYR A 5 12.64 36.06 21.15
CA TYR A 5 11.92 35.13 22.03
C TYR A 5 12.89 34.39 22.95
N SER A 6 12.65 34.45 24.26
CA SER A 6 13.38 33.65 25.24
C SER A 6 12.52 32.49 25.74
N ARG A 7 13.03 31.26 25.67
CA ARG A 7 12.33 30.07 26.18
C ARG A 7 12.42 29.99 27.71
N LEU A 8 11.27 29.92 28.38
CA LEU A 8 11.16 29.82 29.83
C LEU A 8 10.94 28.38 30.33
N PHE A 9 10.19 27.58 29.56
CA PHE A 9 9.83 26.21 29.94
C PHE A 9 9.57 25.36 28.69
N SER A 10 9.78 24.05 28.82
CA SER A 10 9.44 23.06 27.80
C SER A 10 8.60 21.96 28.43
N LEU A 11 7.51 21.57 27.77
CA LEU A 11 6.78 20.36 28.13
C LEU A 11 7.65 19.12 27.93
N GLU A 12 7.28 18.06 28.64
CA GLU A 12 7.73 16.73 28.32
C GLU A 12 7.27 16.35 26.90
N LYS A 13 8.11 15.58 26.19
CA LYS A 13 7.88 15.25 24.79
C LYS A 13 6.92 14.07 24.66
N ARG A 14 6.09 14.09 23.62
CA ARG A 14 5.17 13.00 23.26
C ARG A 14 4.15 12.69 24.36
N LEU A 15 3.35 13.68 24.73
CA LEU A 15 2.22 13.48 25.62
C LEU A 15 1.05 12.88 24.84
N TYR A 16 0.37 11.90 25.45
CA TYR A 16 -0.79 11.21 24.90
C TYR A 16 -1.82 10.96 26.00
N ALA A 17 -3.09 10.98 25.62
CA ALA A 17 -4.22 10.58 26.46
C ALA A 17 -5.02 9.49 25.74
N HIS A 18 -5.71 8.65 26.52
CA HIS A 18 -6.52 7.54 26.02
C HIS A 18 -7.46 7.96 24.88
N GLY A 19 -7.52 7.17 23.82
CA GLY A 19 -8.32 7.43 22.62
C GLY A 19 -8.00 8.70 21.82
N SER A 20 -6.96 9.48 22.17
CA SER A 20 -6.70 10.76 21.51
C SER A 20 -6.27 10.58 20.05
N PRO A 21 -6.79 11.39 19.10
CA PRO A 21 -6.39 11.32 17.71
C PRO A 21 -5.03 11.99 17.44
N VAL A 22 -4.43 12.65 18.44
CA VAL A 22 -3.16 13.37 18.30
C VAL A 22 -2.18 13.05 19.42
N ILE A 23 -0.89 13.22 19.11
CA ILE A 23 0.18 13.25 20.11
C ILE A 23 0.68 14.69 20.23
N ILE A 24 0.84 15.19 21.47
CA ILE A 24 1.52 16.47 21.72
C ILE A 24 3.02 16.20 21.66
N MET A 25 3.63 16.51 20.53
CA MET A 25 5.04 16.23 20.25
C MET A 25 5.96 17.10 21.10
N ALA A 26 5.60 18.37 21.28
CA ALA A 26 6.34 19.33 22.10
C ALA A 26 5.46 20.52 22.50
N GLY A 27 5.86 21.23 23.54
CA GLY A 27 5.36 22.56 23.83
C GLY A 27 6.42 23.41 24.53
N ALA A 28 6.38 24.72 24.29
CA ALA A 28 7.33 25.67 24.88
C ALA A 28 6.60 26.92 25.37
N LEU A 29 6.99 27.38 26.56
CA LEU A 29 6.63 28.69 27.08
C LEU A 29 7.71 29.67 26.64
N LEU A 30 7.32 30.69 25.88
CA LEU A 30 8.20 31.71 25.35
C LEU A 30 7.82 33.06 25.94
N ARG A 31 8.83 33.90 26.20
CA ARG A 31 8.64 35.31 26.49
C ARG A 31 9.09 36.12 25.29
N ASP A 32 8.20 36.95 24.77
CA ASP A 32 8.52 37.92 23.74
C ASP A 32 9.15 39.15 24.39
N SER A 33 10.40 39.45 24.00
CA SER A 33 11.16 40.58 24.52
C SER A 33 10.61 41.94 24.08
N PHE A 34 9.82 41.99 22.99
CA PHE A 34 9.24 43.23 22.48
C PHE A 34 7.89 43.55 23.13
N SER A 35 6.94 42.61 23.11
CA SER A 35 5.60 42.80 23.68
C SER A 35 5.54 42.54 25.19
N SER A 36 6.59 41.94 25.78
CA SER A 36 6.59 41.40 27.15
C SER A 36 5.51 40.33 27.42
N SER A 37 4.83 39.84 26.38
CA SER A 37 3.81 38.80 26.49
C SER A 37 4.43 37.41 26.66
N LEU A 38 3.70 36.53 27.35
CA LEU A 38 3.99 35.11 27.38
C LEU A 38 3.20 34.38 26.30
N LEU A 39 3.87 33.45 25.63
CA LEU A 39 3.34 32.68 24.51
C LEU A 39 3.52 31.20 24.78
N ALA A 40 2.46 30.41 24.63
CA ALA A 40 2.57 28.95 24.52
C ALA A 40 2.61 28.56 23.04
N GLN A 41 3.65 27.84 22.65
CA GLN A 41 3.79 27.27 21.31
C GLN A 41 3.72 25.76 21.42
N LEU A 42 2.84 25.13 20.65
CA LEU A 42 2.54 23.70 20.73
C LEU A 42 2.81 23.04 19.39
N LYS A 43 3.21 21.78 19.43
CA LYS A 43 3.39 20.95 18.23
C LYS A 43 2.64 19.65 18.42
N PHE A 44 1.78 19.33 17.45
CA PHE A 44 0.96 18.13 17.45
C PHE A 44 1.35 17.23 16.29
N ARG A 45 0.96 15.97 16.38
CA ARG A 45 1.01 15.00 15.28
C ARG A 45 -0.32 14.27 15.21
N ASN A 46 -0.94 14.21 14.03
CA ASN A 46 -2.13 13.38 13.82
C ASN A 46 -1.73 11.90 13.77
N ILE A 47 -2.39 11.06 14.58
CA ILE A 47 -2.20 9.60 14.55
C ILE A 47 -3.45 8.85 14.10
N SER A 48 -4.56 9.55 13.84
CA SER A 48 -5.77 8.99 13.27
C SER A 48 -5.57 8.66 11.80
N SER A 49 -6.32 7.68 11.29
CA SER A 49 -6.44 7.42 9.85
C SER A 49 -7.21 8.50 9.08
N ARG A 50 -7.92 9.39 9.80
CA ARG A 50 -8.76 10.44 9.25
C ARG A 50 -8.05 11.79 9.25
N GLU A 51 -8.38 12.66 8.30
CA GLU A 51 -7.84 14.00 8.22
C GLU A 51 -8.44 14.90 9.32
N LEU A 52 -7.59 15.64 10.04
CA LEU A 52 -8.00 16.57 11.09
C LEU A 52 -8.20 17.97 10.51
N LEU A 53 -9.40 18.53 10.73
CA LEU A 53 -9.76 19.88 10.29
C LEU A 53 -9.62 20.92 11.41
N ALA A 54 -9.95 20.54 12.64
CA ALA A 54 -9.87 21.44 13.79
C ALA A 54 -9.46 20.73 15.09
N LEU A 55 -8.82 21.47 15.99
CA LEU A 55 -8.35 21.00 17.29
C LEU A 55 -8.59 22.05 18.36
N LYS A 56 -9.28 21.69 19.45
CA LYS A 56 -9.47 22.56 20.61
C LYS A 56 -8.59 22.13 21.76
N VAL A 57 -7.84 23.08 22.33
CA VAL A 57 -6.91 22.84 23.43
C VAL A 57 -7.17 23.78 24.60
N SER A 58 -6.87 23.30 25.79
CA SER A 58 -6.93 24.05 27.05
C SER A 58 -5.54 24.15 27.65
N VAL A 59 -5.05 25.38 27.87
CA VAL A 59 -3.72 25.66 28.43
C VAL A 59 -3.88 26.21 29.84
N THR A 60 -3.41 25.46 30.83
CA THR A 60 -3.43 25.88 32.23
C THR A 60 -2.07 26.46 32.63
N MET A 61 -2.05 27.72 33.05
CA MET A 61 -0.84 28.41 33.50
C MET A 61 -0.47 28.00 34.93
N LEU A 62 0.82 27.82 35.19
CA LEU A 62 1.35 27.41 36.49
C LEU A 62 2.45 28.35 36.98
N ASP A 63 2.48 28.60 38.29
CA ASP A 63 3.53 29.37 38.96
C ASP A 63 4.81 28.55 39.17
N ILE A 64 5.83 29.17 39.79
CA ILE A 64 7.11 28.51 40.08
C ILE A 64 6.97 27.32 41.06
N ALA A 65 5.88 27.26 41.82
CA ALA A 65 5.55 26.18 42.75
C ALA A 65 4.61 25.13 42.11
N GLY A 66 4.27 25.26 40.82
CA GLY A 66 3.37 24.34 40.10
C GLY A 66 1.89 24.55 40.41
N ARG A 67 1.51 25.68 41.01
CA ARG A 67 0.11 26.01 41.33
C ARG A 67 -0.55 26.72 40.16
N ARG A 68 -1.82 26.42 39.93
CA ARG A 68 -2.62 27.04 38.86
C ARG A 68 -2.77 28.55 39.06
N ILE A 69 -2.56 29.31 38.00
CA ILE A 69 -2.77 30.75 37.92
C ILE A 69 -3.95 31.01 36.99
N GLY A 70 -4.98 31.69 37.49
CA GLY A 70 -6.14 32.10 36.70
C GLY A 70 -6.97 30.95 36.12
N GLU A 71 -7.78 31.27 35.11
CA GLU A 71 -8.55 30.30 34.33
C GLU A 71 -7.74 29.74 33.16
N PRO A 72 -7.98 28.49 32.72
CA PRO A 72 -7.34 27.92 31.54
C PRO A 72 -7.66 28.74 30.28
N VAL A 73 -6.66 28.88 29.42
CA VAL A 73 -6.81 29.55 28.12
C VAL A 73 -7.24 28.51 27.10
N GLU A 74 -8.45 28.65 26.60
CA GLU A 74 -8.97 27.85 25.49
C GLU A 74 -8.50 28.41 24.15
N TYR A 75 -8.00 27.55 23.27
CA TYR A 75 -7.59 27.93 21.92
C TYR A 75 -8.06 26.90 20.90
N GLN A 76 -8.50 27.39 19.73
CA GLN A 76 -8.94 26.55 18.62
C GLN A 76 -8.00 26.73 17.44
N TYR A 77 -7.43 25.62 17.00
CA TYR A 77 -6.77 25.52 15.71
C TYR A 77 -7.85 25.14 14.69
N LEU A 78 -7.98 25.94 13.64
CA LEU A 78 -8.93 25.74 12.55
C LEU A 78 -8.14 25.56 11.24
N ASP A 79 -8.78 25.00 10.22
CA ASP A 79 -8.25 24.86 8.86
C ASP A 79 -6.89 24.13 8.79
N ILE A 80 -6.70 23.11 9.63
CA ILE A 80 -5.40 22.44 9.83
C ILE A 80 -5.06 21.47 8.69
N HIS A 81 -6.06 20.80 8.10
CA HIS A 81 -5.92 19.79 7.04
C HIS A 81 -4.78 18.79 7.29
N ALA A 82 -4.65 18.30 8.53
CA ALA A 82 -3.56 17.40 8.91
C ALA A 82 -3.96 15.95 8.64
N ARG A 83 -3.29 15.30 7.68
CA ARG A 83 -3.44 13.86 7.42
C ARG A 83 -2.69 13.05 8.45
N ARG A 84 -2.86 11.73 8.44
CA ARG A 84 -2.12 10.82 9.32
C ARG A 84 -0.61 11.11 9.23
N ASP A 85 0.06 11.11 10.38
CA ASP A 85 1.47 11.43 10.59
C ASP A 85 1.90 12.90 10.39
N ASP A 86 1.05 13.77 9.84
CA ASP A 86 1.37 15.18 9.68
C ASP A 86 1.53 15.88 11.03
N GLU A 87 2.47 16.82 11.08
CA GLU A 87 2.75 17.64 12.25
C GLU A 87 2.27 19.08 12.03
N PHE A 88 1.63 19.67 13.03
CA PHE A 88 1.05 21.01 12.94
C PHE A 88 1.12 21.79 14.26
N GLY A 89 0.68 23.05 14.24
CA GLY A 89 0.59 23.94 15.41
C GLY A 89 1.87 24.73 15.71
N ARG A 90 3.03 24.28 15.22
CA ARG A 90 4.34 24.87 15.52
C ARG A 90 4.46 26.36 15.17
N ASP A 91 3.71 26.85 14.19
CA ASP A 91 3.83 28.24 13.71
C ASP A 91 2.78 29.17 14.34
N THR A 92 1.95 28.64 15.24
CA THR A 92 0.89 29.39 15.93
C THR A 92 1.21 29.49 17.42
N ALA A 93 1.21 30.72 17.94
CA ALA A 93 1.46 31.00 19.34
C ALA A 93 0.17 31.41 20.07
N ILE A 94 -0.09 30.79 21.22
CA ILE A 94 -1.21 31.11 22.09
C ILE A 94 -0.74 32.16 23.10
N VAL A 95 -1.35 33.35 23.07
CA VAL A 95 -1.03 34.42 24.02
C VAL A 95 -1.61 34.08 25.40
N LEU A 96 -0.75 34.11 26.43
CA LEU A 96 -1.15 33.83 27.80
C LEU A 96 -1.31 35.14 28.58
N PRO A 97 -2.41 35.32 29.34
CA PRO A 97 -2.76 36.61 29.94
C PRO A 97 -1.95 36.97 31.19
N ASP A 98 -1.32 36.00 31.87
CA ASP A 98 -0.61 36.24 33.12
C ASP A 98 0.91 36.08 32.99
N ALA A 99 1.65 37.19 33.15
CA ALA A 99 3.11 37.24 33.08
C ALA A 99 3.83 36.52 34.24
N ALA A 100 3.11 36.15 35.31
CA ALA A 100 3.65 35.39 36.43
C ALA A 100 3.84 33.89 36.11
N ALA A 101 3.25 33.38 35.02
CA ALA A 101 3.40 31.99 34.63
C ALA A 101 4.87 31.61 34.39
N ARG A 102 5.28 30.46 34.91
CA ARG A 102 6.63 29.89 34.76
C ARG A 102 6.63 28.51 34.11
N SER A 103 5.50 27.84 34.12
CA SER A 103 5.24 26.63 33.32
C SER A 103 3.76 26.59 32.94
N PHE A 104 3.37 25.57 32.18
CA PHE A 104 1.97 25.32 31.86
C PHE A 104 1.74 23.82 31.68
N SER A 105 0.48 23.40 31.82
CA SER A 105 0.00 22.10 31.34
C SER A 105 -1.00 22.32 30.21
N VAL A 106 -1.15 21.32 29.35
CA VAL A 106 -2.03 21.37 28.18
C VAL A 106 -2.79 20.06 28.05
N LEU A 107 -4.03 20.17 27.61
CA LEU A 107 -4.84 19.04 27.18
C LEU A 107 -5.56 19.40 25.87
N VAL A 108 -5.82 18.40 25.04
CA VAL A 108 -6.74 18.52 23.91
C VAL A 108 -8.12 18.12 24.40
N SER A 109 -9.12 18.99 24.22
CA SER A 109 -10.49 18.73 24.67
C SER A 109 -11.37 18.17 23.56
N GLU A 110 -11.18 18.63 22.32
CA GLU A 110 -12.00 18.23 21.17
C GLU A 110 -11.18 18.21 19.87
N ALA A 111 -11.54 17.35 18.93
CA ALA A 111 -10.99 17.29 17.59
C ALA A 111 -12.08 17.00 16.55
N ALA A 112 -12.02 17.67 15.39
CA ALA A 112 -12.98 17.50 14.30
C ALA A 112 -12.30 16.97 13.04
N PHE A 113 -12.97 16.02 12.37
CA PHE A 113 -12.46 15.33 11.20
C PHE A 113 -13.19 15.74 9.91
N ASP A 114 -12.60 15.38 8.77
CA ASP A 114 -13.15 15.59 7.42
C ASP A 114 -14.49 14.88 7.16
N ASP A 115 -14.71 13.72 7.79
CA ASP A 115 -15.97 12.97 7.76
C ASP A 115 -17.10 13.61 8.60
N GLY A 116 -16.85 14.75 9.25
CA GLY A 116 -17.80 15.45 10.11
C GLY A 116 -17.91 14.87 11.52
N SER A 117 -17.18 13.82 11.86
CA SER A 117 -17.18 13.25 13.21
C SER A 117 -16.36 14.09 14.19
N LEU A 118 -16.67 13.93 15.47
CA LEU A 118 -16.03 14.66 16.58
C LEU A 118 -15.47 13.68 17.60
N TRP A 119 -14.21 13.90 17.99
CA TRP A 119 -13.63 13.30 19.17
C TRP A 119 -13.69 14.27 20.34
N ARG A 120 -14.03 13.77 21.54
CA ARG A 120 -14.02 14.55 22.79
C ARG A 120 -13.21 13.81 23.84
N ALA A 121 -12.42 14.56 24.60
CA ALA A 121 -11.67 14.01 25.72
C ALA A 121 -12.62 13.47 26.79
N ASP A 122 -12.30 12.30 27.33
CA ASP A 122 -13.02 11.61 28.40
C ASP A 122 -12.55 12.02 29.81
N GLY A 123 -11.59 12.95 29.89
CA GLY A 123 -10.93 13.37 31.14
C GLY A 123 -9.68 12.56 31.49
N SER A 124 -9.25 11.63 30.64
CA SER A 124 -8.00 10.89 30.83
C SER A 124 -6.78 11.82 30.92
N PRO A 125 -5.82 11.52 31.82
CA PRO A 125 -4.63 12.34 31.99
C PRO A 125 -3.70 12.23 30.77
N TRP A 126 -3.08 13.36 30.41
CA TRP A 126 -2.01 13.40 29.40
C TRP A 126 -0.70 12.98 30.04
N ALA A 127 -0.14 11.87 29.58
CA ALA A 127 1.11 11.32 30.10
C ALA A 127 2.14 11.14 28.98
N ALA A 128 3.42 11.18 29.32
CA ALA A 128 4.49 10.96 28.37
C ALA A 128 4.55 9.49 27.92
N LEU A 129 4.59 9.29 26.60
CA LEU A 129 4.79 8.00 25.99
C LEU A 129 6.23 7.51 26.22
N LYS A 130 6.38 6.20 26.45
CA LYS A 130 7.68 5.55 26.57
C LYS A 130 8.53 5.78 25.32
N GLY A 131 9.82 6.01 25.55
CA GLY A 131 10.78 6.09 24.46
C GLY A 131 11.02 4.72 23.84
N GLN A 132 10.78 4.62 22.53
CA GLN A 132 11.14 3.43 21.76
C GLN A 132 12.67 3.31 21.67
N PRO A 133 13.29 2.25 22.20
CA PRO A 133 14.73 2.08 22.14
C PRO A 133 15.15 1.67 20.72
N SER A 134 16.32 2.15 20.31
CA SER A 134 16.93 1.71 19.06
C SER A 134 17.33 0.23 19.14
N LEU A 135 17.47 -0.44 17.99
CA LEU A 135 17.93 -1.84 17.95
C LEU A 135 19.29 -2.02 18.65
N ALA A 136 20.20 -1.05 18.48
CA ALA A 136 21.53 -1.09 19.09
C ALA A 136 21.48 -0.96 20.62
N GLU A 137 20.65 -0.04 21.15
CA GLU A 137 20.46 0.11 22.60
C GLU A 137 19.80 -1.13 23.22
N ALA A 138 18.77 -1.68 22.56
CA ALA A 138 18.02 -2.81 23.09
C ALA A 138 18.82 -4.12 23.06
N TYR A 139 19.67 -4.32 22.05
CA TYR A 139 20.45 -5.54 21.90
C TYR A 139 21.89 -5.42 22.43
N GLY A 140 22.35 -4.21 22.73
CA GLY A 140 23.68 -3.92 23.27
C GLY A 140 24.83 -4.12 22.27
N ASP A 141 24.51 -4.28 20.99
CA ASP A 141 25.46 -4.64 19.93
C ASP A 141 25.04 -4.02 18.59
N GLY A 142 25.90 -3.17 18.04
CA GLY A 142 25.68 -2.53 16.75
C GLY A 142 25.70 -3.50 15.59
N GLU A 143 26.53 -4.54 15.65
CA GLU A 143 26.64 -5.57 14.60
C GLU A 143 25.38 -6.42 14.55
N LEU A 144 24.80 -6.71 15.71
CA LEU A 144 23.53 -7.43 15.83
C LEU A 144 22.35 -6.58 15.35
N ALA A 145 22.38 -5.26 15.59
CA ALA A 145 21.41 -4.33 15.01
C ALA A 145 21.50 -4.27 13.47
N GLU A 146 22.71 -4.33 12.91
CA GLU A 146 22.90 -4.39 11.47
C GLU A 146 22.44 -5.75 10.91
N GLN A 147 22.75 -6.85 11.59
CA GLN A 147 22.24 -8.18 11.21
C GLN A 147 20.70 -8.21 11.21
N TYR A 148 20.06 -7.53 12.16
CA TYR A 148 18.61 -7.38 12.17
C TYR A 148 18.10 -6.71 10.89
N ARG A 149 18.77 -5.63 10.43
CA ARG A 149 18.40 -4.91 9.20
C ARG A 149 18.60 -5.75 7.94
N VAL A 150 19.68 -6.52 7.88
CA VAL A 150 19.92 -7.49 6.79
C VAL A 150 18.78 -8.50 6.71
N ARG A 151 18.33 -9.03 7.85
CA ARG A 151 17.30 -10.08 7.90
C ARG A 151 15.87 -9.55 7.67
N TYR A 152 15.53 -8.41 8.26
CA TYR A 152 14.14 -7.93 8.38
C TYR A 152 13.85 -6.63 7.62
N GLY A 153 14.88 -5.98 7.06
CA GLY A 153 14.78 -4.79 6.22
C GLY A 153 15.57 -3.60 6.77
N SER A 154 16.16 -2.83 5.85
CA SER A 154 17.06 -1.70 6.16
C SER A 154 16.37 -0.52 6.85
N ASP A 155 15.05 -0.41 6.75
CA ASP A 155 14.23 0.61 7.42
C ASP A 155 13.99 0.31 8.91
N CYS A 156 14.41 -0.85 9.43
CA CYS A 156 14.31 -1.19 10.85
C CYS A 156 15.32 -0.38 11.69
N ARG A 157 14.80 0.49 12.56
CA ARG A 157 15.59 1.40 13.41
C ARG A 157 15.45 1.10 14.89
N PHE A 158 14.27 0.64 15.29
CA PHE A 158 13.88 0.48 16.70
C PHE A 158 13.38 -0.94 16.98
N THR A 159 13.28 -1.31 18.26
CA THR A 159 12.54 -2.51 18.66
C THR A 159 11.04 -2.23 18.74
N PRO A 160 10.16 -3.21 18.45
CA PRO A 160 8.73 -3.00 18.65
C PRO A 160 8.44 -2.68 20.12
N LEU A 161 7.55 -1.72 20.36
CA LEU A 161 7.16 -1.28 21.70
C LEU A 161 5.65 -1.13 21.76
N GLU A 162 5.04 -1.62 22.84
CA GLU A 162 3.63 -1.34 23.15
C GLU A 162 3.57 -0.40 24.36
N ASP A 163 2.70 0.61 24.26
CA ASP A 163 2.46 1.55 25.35
C ASP A 163 0.99 1.97 25.38
N GLY A 164 0.23 1.38 26.31
CA GLY A 164 -1.21 1.58 26.40
C GLY A 164 -1.93 1.06 25.15
N GLU A 165 -2.66 1.96 24.47
CA GLU A 165 -3.41 1.65 23.25
C GLU A 165 -2.61 1.89 21.97
N LEU A 166 -1.34 2.24 22.08
CA LEU A 166 -0.46 2.47 20.95
C LEU A 166 0.61 1.39 20.89
N TRP A 167 1.06 1.10 19.67
CA TRP A 167 2.26 0.33 19.43
C TRP A 167 3.14 0.98 18.36
N PHE A 168 4.43 0.94 18.61
CA PHE A 168 5.48 1.54 17.80
C PHE A 168 6.18 0.44 17.00
N CYS A 169 6.20 0.59 15.69
CA CYS A 169 6.80 -0.36 14.78
C CYS A 169 8.34 -0.23 14.75
N THR A 170 9.04 -1.28 14.33
CA THR A 170 10.49 -1.25 14.11
C THR A 170 10.97 -0.16 13.15
N CYS A 171 10.13 0.30 12.21
CA CYS A 171 10.44 1.44 11.32
C CYS A 171 10.24 2.83 11.99
N GLY A 172 9.59 2.88 13.15
CA GLY A 172 9.23 4.13 13.87
C GLY A 172 7.79 4.61 13.68
N GLY A 173 6.96 3.88 12.91
CA GLY A 173 5.54 4.20 12.75
C GLY A 173 4.73 3.98 14.02
N VAL A 174 3.78 4.89 14.31
CA VAL A 174 2.87 4.82 15.45
C VAL A 174 1.52 4.26 15.00
N ASN A 175 1.02 3.26 15.70
CA ASN A 175 -0.20 2.57 15.34
C ASN A 175 -1.07 2.37 16.58
N SER A 176 -2.37 2.26 16.38
CA SER A 176 -3.32 1.92 17.43
C SER A 176 -3.38 0.40 17.66
N VAL A 177 -3.82 -0.02 18.84
CA VAL A 177 -3.96 -1.44 19.23
C VAL A 177 -4.91 -2.22 18.31
N GLY A 178 -5.88 -1.54 17.66
CA GLY A 178 -6.77 -2.15 16.66
C GLY A 178 -6.05 -2.48 15.34
N GLU A 179 -4.91 -1.85 15.06
CA GLU A 179 -4.15 -2.04 13.83
C GLU A 179 -3.13 -3.17 14.00
N LYS A 180 -3.40 -4.33 13.42
CA LYS A 180 -2.50 -5.50 13.52
C LYS A 180 -1.20 -5.34 12.71
N ILE A 181 -1.18 -4.41 11.77
CA ILE A 181 -0.14 -4.21 10.77
C ILE A 181 0.27 -2.73 10.77
N CYS A 182 1.57 -2.45 10.64
CA CYS A 182 2.07 -1.08 10.61
C CYS A 182 1.52 -0.36 9.37
N HIS A 183 0.96 0.83 9.55
CA HIS A 183 0.45 1.62 8.43
C HIS A 183 1.55 2.12 7.47
N ILE A 184 2.80 2.25 7.95
CA ILE A 184 3.96 2.70 7.16
C ILE A 184 4.61 1.52 6.41
N CYS A 185 5.25 0.60 7.14
CA CYS A 185 6.06 -0.47 6.52
C CYS A 185 5.30 -1.79 6.32
N ARG A 186 4.01 -1.84 6.65
CA ARG A 186 3.13 -3.01 6.48
C ARG A 186 3.58 -4.29 7.21
N ARG A 187 4.52 -4.21 8.16
CA ARG A 187 4.89 -5.36 9.02
C ARG A 187 3.86 -5.59 10.12
N ALA A 188 3.50 -6.85 10.35
CA ALA A 188 2.62 -7.25 11.45
C ALA A 188 3.33 -7.13 12.81
N LEU A 189 2.63 -6.66 13.85
CA LEU A 189 3.19 -6.54 15.21
C LEU A 189 3.62 -7.89 15.78
N LEU A 190 2.83 -8.95 15.55
CA LEU A 190 3.15 -10.30 16.02
C LEU A 190 4.47 -10.83 15.44
N ALA A 191 4.71 -10.62 14.15
CA ALA A 191 5.94 -11.04 13.48
C ALA A 191 7.17 -10.29 14.03
N GLN A 192 7.01 -9.00 14.37
CA GLN A 192 8.08 -8.19 14.97
C GLN A 192 8.43 -8.66 16.39
N LYS A 193 7.46 -9.19 17.13
CA LYS A 193 7.68 -9.75 18.48
C LYS A 193 8.28 -11.15 18.46
N SER A 194 8.00 -11.94 17.42
CA SER A 194 8.46 -13.34 17.31
C SER A 194 9.87 -13.49 16.74
N VAL A 195 10.73 -12.48 16.88
CA VAL A 195 12.11 -12.53 16.37
C VAL A 195 12.94 -13.53 17.18
N ASN A 196 13.56 -14.48 16.48
CA ASN A 196 14.47 -15.43 17.08
C ASN A 196 15.86 -14.80 17.25
N LEU A 197 16.09 -14.17 18.40
CA LEU A 197 17.35 -13.47 18.69
C LEU A 197 18.56 -14.40 18.78
N SER A 198 18.38 -15.68 19.14
CA SER A 198 19.52 -16.63 19.18
C SER A 198 19.96 -17.03 17.77
N ALA A 199 19.02 -17.23 16.85
CA ALA A 199 19.32 -17.42 15.43
C ALA A 199 20.02 -16.19 14.85
N LEU A 200 19.53 -14.98 15.14
CA LEU A 200 20.11 -13.73 14.65
C LEU A 200 21.55 -13.53 15.16
N ARG A 201 21.85 -13.90 16.41
CA ARG A 201 23.21 -13.88 16.96
C ARG A 201 24.13 -14.89 16.27
N ALA A 202 23.63 -16.08 15.93
CA ALA A 202 24.41 -17.06 15.19
C ALA A 202 24.75 -16.56 13.78
N GLU A 203 23.77 -15.98 13.07
CA GLU A 203 23.99 -15.38 11.76
C GLU A 203 25.00 -14.22 11.82
N CYS A 204 24.88 -13.34 12.83
CA CYS A 204 25.83 -12.26 13.06
C CYS A 204 27.25 -12.79 13.29
N ALA A 205 27.40 -13.83 14.12
CA ALA A 205 28.70 -14.44 14.39
C ALA A 205 29.33 -15.06 13.13
N GLU A 206 28.53 -15.71 12.27
CA GLU A 206 29.01 -16.26 11.00
C GLU A 206 29.43 -15.16 10.01
N ARG A 207 28.65 -14.07 9.89
CA ARG A 207 29.02 -12.89 9.08
C ARG A 207 30.36 -12.31 9.54
N LEU A 208 30.50 -12.06 10.84
CA LEU A 208 31.72 -11.47 11.41
C LEU A 208 32.95 -12.39 11.23
N LYS A 209 32.79 -13.72 11.33
CA LYS A 209 33.88 -14.67 11.03
C LYS A 209 34.30 -14.59 9.56
N ALA A 210 33.34 -14.55 8.64
CA ALA A 210 33.62 -14.46 7.21
C ALA A 210 34.35 -13.15 6.87
N GLU A 211 33.91 -12.02 7.44
CA GLU A 211 34.56 -10.72 7.28
C GLU A 211 35.99 -10.71 7.87
N GLN A 212 36.19 -11.31 9.05
CA GLN A 212 37.53 -11.43 9.66
C GLN A 212 38.47 -12.32 8.85
N GLN A 213 37.97 -13.43 8.28
CA GLN A 213 38.75 -14.29 7.39
C GLN A 213 39.18 -13.54 6.14
N HIS A 214 38.24 -12.83 5.50
CA HIS A 214 38.52 -12.02 4.32
C HIS A 214 39.57 -10.92 4.62
N GLN A 215 39.41 -10.20 5.73
CA GLN A 215 40.40 -9.19 6.15
C GLN A 215 41.76 -9.79 6.52
N ALA A 216 41.81 -10.98 7.13
CA ALA A 216 43.06 -11.66 7.46
C ALA A 216 43.81 -12.10 6.20
N GLU A 217 43.10 -12.64 5.20
CA GLU A 217 43.65 -13.01 3.90
C GLU A 217 44.21 -11.79 3.17
N GLU A 218 43.45 -10.68 3.13
CA GLU A 218 43.86 -9.42 2.51
C GLU A 218 45.09 -8.81 3.21
N ASN A 219 45.12 -8.84 4.54
CA ASN A 219 46.26 -8.39 5.33
C ASN A 219 47.51 -9.27 5.15
N GLU A 220 47.35 -10.59 5.01
CA GLU A 220 48.46 -11.50 4.73
C GLU A 220 49.04 -11.25 3.33
N GLN A 221 48.18 -11.04 2.33
CA GLN A 221 48.58 -10.65 0.98
C GLN A 221 49.35 -9.32 1.00
N ASN A 222 48.83 -8.31 1.70
CA ASN A 222 49.50 -7.00 1.85
C ASN A 222 50.83 -7.10 2.61
N ARG A 223 50.95 -7.98 3.61
CA ARG A 223 52.21 -8.23 4.35
C ARG A 223 53.25 -8.96 3.47
N LYS A 224 52.82 -9.88 2.60
CA LYS A 224 53.67 -10.51 1.59
C LYS A 224 54.16 -9.49 0.55
N LYS A 225 53.30 -8.57 0.08
CA LYS A 225 53.66 -7.45 -0.81
C LYS A 225 54.68 -6.51 -0.16
N LYS A 226 54.46 -6.06 1.09
CA LYS A 226 55.39 -5.18 1.83
C LYS A 226 56.77 -5.80 2.07
N LYS A 227 56.85 -7.10 2.42
CA LYS A 227 58.14 -7.81 2.61
C LYS A 227 58.96 -7.93 1.32
N ARG A 228 58.30 -8.04 0.15
CA ARG A 228 58.98 -8.04 -1.16
C ARG A 228 59.54 -6.65 -1.49
N CYS A 229 58.77 -5.60 -1.23
CA CYS A 229 59.18 -4.21 -1.48
C CYS A 229 60.38 -3.77 -0.58
N LEU A 230 60.39 -4.18 0.70
CA LEU A 230 61.49 -3.84 1.63
C LEU A 230 62.83 -4.50 1.28
N LYS A 231 62.82 -5.72 0.73
CA LYS A 231 64.04 -6.44 0.29
C LYS A 231 64.67 -5.79 -0.95
N LEU A 232 63.88 -5.18 -1.83
CA LEU A 232 64.34 -4.45 -3.01
C LEU A 232 64.96 -3.08 -2.65
N ALA A 233 64.40 -2.38 -1.66
CA ALA A 233 64.90 -1.06 -1.24
C ALA A 233 66.29 -1.11 -0.55
N ALA A 234 66.60 -2.17 0.20
CA ALA A 234 67.88 -2.32 0.91
C ALA A 234 69.09 -2.55 -0.01
N ILE A 235 68.86 -2.98 -1.26
CA ILE A 235 69.90 -3.25 -2.27
C ILE A 235 70.20 -1.99 -3.11
N MET A 236 69.22 -1.13 -3.36
CA MET A 236 69.37 0.05 -4.22
C MET A 236 69.90 1.30 -3.49
N ALA A 237 69.73 1.40 -2.18
CA ALA A 237 70.11 2.58 -1.39
C ALA A 237 71.63 2.94 -1.43
N PRO A 238 72.60 1.99 -1.34
CA PRO A 238 74.02 2.31 -1.43
C PRO A 238 74.50 2.61 -2.87
N LEU A 239 73.82 2.08 -3.90
CA LEU A 239 74.12 2.32 -5.31
C LEU A 239 73.71 3.73 -5.76
N LEU A 240 72.60 4.27 -5.23
CA LEU A 240 72.14 5.63 -5.51
C LEU A 240 73.01 6.71 -4.85
N LEU A 241 73.54 6.47 -3.65
CA LEU A 241 74.44 7.39 -2.94
C LEU A 241 75.80 7.56 -3.65
N ALA A 242 76.31 6.51 -4.27
CA ALA A 242 77.54 6.55 -5.07
C ALA A 242 77.34 7.25 -6.44
N ALA A 243 76.16 7.11 -7.05
CA ALA A 243 75.84 7.72 -8.34
C ALA A 243 75.62 9.25 -8.27
N VAL A 244 75.08 9.75 -7.16
CA VAL A 244 74.82 11.20 -6.96
C VAL A 244 76.11 12.01 -6.78
N PHE A 245 77.17 11.41 -6.22
CA PHE A 245 78.47 12.09 -6.03
C PHE A 245 79.23 12.33 -7.36
N ILE A 246 78.96 11.53 -8.39
CA ILE A 246 79.62 11.60 -9.70
C ILE A 246 78.94 12.61 -10.65
N LEU A 247 77.63 12.88 -10.46
CA LEU A 247 76.84 13.67 -11.41
C LEU A 247 76.95 15.21 -11.26
N ALA A 248 77.59 15.71 -10.20
CA ALA A 248 77.54 17.11 -9.81
C ALA A 248 78.51 18.07 -10.55
N THR A 249 79.27 17.61 -11.58
CA THR A 249 80.36 18.42 -12.17
C THR A 249 80.38 18.54 -13.70
N VAL A 250 79.23 18.50 -14.41
CA VAL A 250 79.22 18.64 -15.89
C VAL A 250 78.15 19.63 -16.43
N PRO A 251 78.49 20.57 -17.35
CA PRO A 251 77.59 21.56 -17.96
C PRO A 251 76.34 21.02 -18.70
N GLY A 252 76.23 19.70 -18.92
CA GLY A 252 75.06 19.07 -19.56
C GLY A 252 73.81 18.98 -18.67
N ALA A 253 73.96 19.08 -17.34
CA ALA A 253 72.86 18.94 -16.39
C ALA A 253 71.84 20.11 -16.45
N VAL A 254 72.27 21.31 -16.82
CA VAL A 254 71.41 22.51 -16.92
C VAL A 254 70.49 22.42 -18.13
N LYS A 255 70.96 21.89 -19.28
CA LYS A 255 70.13 21.69 -20.47
C LYS A 255 69.04 20.64 -20.25
N LYS A 256 69.39 19.53 -19.58
CA LYS A 256 68.42 18.49 -19.22
C LYS A 256 67.40 18.96 -18.17
N SER A 257 67.79 19.84 -17.24
CA SER A 257 66.85 20.45 -16.28
C SER A 257 65.77 21.25 -16.99
N ARG A 258 66.13 22.14 -17.91
CA ARG A 258 65.15 22.95 -18.65
C ARG A 258 64.22 22.08 -19.51
N ALA A 259 64.74 21.03 -20.13
CA ALA A 259 63.94 20.09 -20.91
C ALA A 259 63.01 19.24 -20.03
N TYR A 260 63.40 18.93 -18.79
CA TYR A 260 62.53 18.29 -17.80
C TYR A 260 61.41 19.23 -17.35
N ASP A 261 61.72 20.51 -17.08
CA ASP A 261 60.72 21.50 -16.69
C ASP A 261 59.69 21.72 -17.82
N ALA A 262 60.15 21.76 -19.08
CA ALA A 262 59.27 21.82 -20.24
C ALA A 262 58.37 20.57 -20.39
N ALA A 263 58.88 19.37 -20.14
CA ALA A 263 58.08 18.14 -20.16
C ALA A 263 57.01 18.14 -19.05
N ALA A 264 57.33 18.66 -17.86
CA ALA A 264 56.37 18.83 -16.78
C ALA A 264 55.29 19.86 -17.10
N GLU A 265 55.64 20.93 -17.83
CA GLU A 265 54.69 21.94 -18.30
C GLU A 265 53.71 21.38 -19.34
N LEU A 266 54.18 20.58 -20.30
CA LEU A 266 53.32 19.86 -21.25
C LEU A 266 52.31 18.96 -20.52
N LEU A 267 52.75 18.25 -19.48
CA LEU A 267 51.87 17.41 -18.65
C LEU A 267 50.83 18.24 -17.89
N ALA A 268 51.22 19.40 -17.35
CA ALA A 268 50.32 20.33 -16.67
C ALA A 268 49.26 20.93 -17.61
N GLN A 269 49.55 21.00 -18.91
CA GLN A 269 48.64 21.45 -19.97
C GLN A 269 47.82 20.30 -20.58
N ASN A 270 47.80 19.11 -19.97
CA ASN A 270 47.13 17.90 -20.47
C ASN A 270 47.58 17.45 -21.88
N GLN A 271 48.78 17.84 -22.32
CA GLN A 271 49.36 17.40 -23.58
C GLN A 271 50.10 16.07 -23.38
N PHE A 272 49.35 15.00 -23.10
CA PHE A 272 49.87 13.72 -22.62
C PHE A 272 50.87 13.06 -23.59
N ASP A 273 50.58 13.00 -24.89
CA ASP A 273 51.48 12.40 -25.88
C ASP A 273 52.82 13.16 -25.98
N GLN A 274 52.76 14.49 -26.00
CA GLN A 274 53.94 15.35 -26.07
C GLN A 274 54.76 15.27 -24.78
N ALA A 275 54.09 15.23 -23.62
CA ALA A 275 54.73 15.06 -22.32
C ALA A 275 55.44 13.69 -22.22
N ALA A 276 54.78 12.59 -22.64
CA ALA A 276 55.38 11.26 -22.66
C ALA A 276 56.65 11.24 -23.53
N GLN A 277 56.58 11.75 -24.76
CA GLN A 277 57.73 11.83 -25.66
C GLN A 277 58.87 12.68 -25.07
N ALA A 278 58.55 13.84 -24.50
CA ALA A 278 59.54 14.74 -23.91
C ALA A 278 60.23 14.11 -22.68
N PHE A 279 59.49 13.40 -21.83
CA PHE A 279 60.07 12.64 -20.71
C PHE A 279 60.89 11.43 -21.19
N SER A 280 60.44 10.68 -22.19
CA SER A 280 61.22 9.57 -22.77
C SER A 280 62.54 10.04 -23.38
N ALA A 281 62.57 11.21 -24.05
CA ALA A 281 63.77 11.78 -24.65
C ALA A 281 64.86 12.17 -23.62
N LEU A 282 64.49 12.33 -22.35
CA LEU A 282 65.41 12.65 -21.26
C LEU A 282 66.13 11.41 -20.69
N GLY A 283 65.63 10.20 -20.99
CA GLY A 283 66.17 8.93 -20.51
C GLY A 283 66.27 8.88 -18.99
N ASP A 284 67.45 8.53 -18.47
CA ASP A 284 67.71 8.36 -17.03
C ASP A 284 67.88 9.69 -16.27
N TYR A 285 67.55 10.83 -16.87
CA TYR A 285 67.63 12.11 -16.16
C TYR A 285 66.51 12.23 -15.12
N ARG A 286 66.88 12.38 -13.85
CA ARG A 286 65.94 12.39 -12.71
C ARG A 286 65.03 11.15 -12.74
N ASP A 287 63.73 11.35 -12.67
CA ASP A 287 62.69 10.31 -12.75
C ASP A 287 61.97 10.32 -14.11
N SER A 288 62.57 10.88 -15.17
CA SER A 288 61.90 11.06 -16.48
C SER A 288 61.35 9.76 -17.06
N ALA A 289 62.10 8.65 -16.97
CA ALA A 289 61.60 7.34 -17.38
C ALA A 289 60.32 6.94 -16.62
N ARG A 290 60.30 7.14 -15.29
CA ARG A 290 59.12 6.88 -14.45
C ARG A 290 57.99 7.87 -14.73
N GLN A 291 58.30 9.11 -15.09
CA GLN A 291 57.30 10.11 -15.51
C GLN A 291 56.60 9.65 -16.79
N ALA A 292 57.37 9.28 -17.83
CA ALA A 292 56.84 8.82 -19.11
C ALA A 292 56.02 7.52 -18.99
N GLU A 293 56.57 6.51 -18.30
CA GLU A 293 55.97 5.18 -18.26
C GLU A 293 54.80 5.06 -17.28
N MET A 294 54.76 5.88 -16.23
CA MET A 294 53.79 5.73 -15.13
C MET A 294 52.98 6.99 -14.86
N ASN A 295 53.62 8.15 -14.64
CA ASN A 295 52.90 9.36 -14.23
C ASN A 295 52.04 9.96 -15.35
N VAL A 296 52.55 10.01 -16.59
CA VAL A 296 51.80 10.54 -17.74
C VAL A 296 50.55 9.70 -18.01
N PRO A 297 50.61 8.35 -18.12
CA PRO A 297 49.41 7.53 -18.25
C PRO A 297 48.45 7.64 -17.06
N TYR A 298 48.98 7.78 -15.83
CA TYR A 298 48.15 7.98 -14.64
C TYR A 298 47.37 9.30 -14.69
N ARG A 299 48.02 10.40 -15.08
CA ARG A 299 47.38 11.72 -15.24
C ARG A 299 46.36 11.72 -16.36
N LEU A 300 46.64 11.02 -17.46
CA LEU A 300 45.69 10.81 -18.54
C LEU A 300 44.43 10.07 -18.05
N ALA A 301 44.61 8.98 -17.29
CA ALA A 301 43.48 8.22 -16.73
C ALA A 301 42.62 9.06 -15.78
N LEU A 302 43.24 9.89 -14.93
CA LEU A 302 42.52 10.86 -14.07
C LEU A 302 41.74 11.88 -14.88
N TYR A 303 42.32 12.40 -15.96
CA TYR A 303 41.65 13.37 -16.84
C TYR A 303 40.43 12.75 -17.53
N ILE A 304 40.55 11.51 -18.03
CA ILE A 304 39.42 10.77 -18.63
C ILE A 304 38.33 10.52 -17.57
N MET A 305 38.70 10.11 -16.35
CA MET A 305 37.76 9.89 -15.25
C MET A 305 36.99 11.17 -14.85
N ASP A 306 37.67 12.31 -14.84
CA ASP A 306 37.05 13.62 -14.58
C ASP A 306 36.11 14.05 -15.71
N CYS A 307 36.48 13.77 -16.97
CA CYS A 307 35.59 14.00 -18.10
C CYS A 307 34.36 13.09 -18.07
N ALA A 308 34.51 11.83 -17.64
CA ALA A 308 33.38 10.90 -17.45
C ALA A 308 32.37 11.44 -16.43
N ALA A 309 32.86 11.98 -15.31
CA ALA A 309 32.03 12.58 -14.26
C ALA A 309 31.26 13.83 -14.72
N ARG A 310 31.75 14.50 -15.77
CA ARG A 310 31.18 15.73 -16.34
C ARG A 310 30.48 15.52 -17.68
N GLU A 311 30.43 14.27 -18.17
CA GLU A 311 29.95 13.93 -19.51
C GLU A 311 30.62 14.75 -20.62
N ASP A 312 31.92 14.97 -20.50
CA ASP A 312 32.71 15.80 -21.40
C ASP A 312 33.33 14.96 -22.53
N THR A 313 32.96 15.31 -23.77
CA THR A 313 33.43 14.61 -24.98
C THR A 313 34.91 14.88 -25.30
N ALA A 314 35.55 15.86 -24.66
CA ALA A 314 36.96 16.21 -24.89
C ALA A 314 37.93 15.04 -24.64
N ALA A 315 37.55 14.07 -23.80
CA ALA A 315 38.36 12.89 -23.52
C ALA A 315 38.21 11.75 -24.54
N LEU A 316 37.25 11.77 -25.47
CA LEU A 316 37.01 10.65 -26.40
C LEU A 316 38.24 10.30 -27.24
N ALA A 317 38.86 11.31 -27.86
CA ALA A 317 40.07 11.11 -28.65
C ALA A 317 41.24 10.57 -27.82
N LEU A 318 41.39 11.04 -26.58
CA LEU A 318 42.42 10.60 -25.64
C LEU A 318 42.14 9.20 -25.07
N ALA A 319 40.87 8.82 -24.99
CA ALA A 319 40.39 7.49 -24.62
C ALA A 319 40.58 6.48 -25.77
N GLY A 320 40.81 6.94 -27.01
CA GLY A 320 40.92 6.10 -28.19
C GLY A 320 39.56 5.73 -28.79
N LEU A 321 38.54 6.55 -28.53
CA LEU A 321 37.15 6.31 -28.90
C LEU A 321 36.69 7.32 -29.96
N SER A 322 35.82 6.86 -30.87
CA SER A 322 35.12 7.74 -31.80
C SER A 322 33.78 8.17 -31.21
N ALA A 323 33.40 9.43 -31.41
CA ALA A 323 32.06 9.90 -31.04
C ALA A 323 30.93 9.15 -31.76
N ALA A 324 31.20 8.55 -32.92
CA ALA A 324 30.23 7.75 -33.67
C ALA A 324 29.94 6.37 -33.03
N ASP A 325 30.82 5.89 -32.14
CA ASP A 325 30.73 4.57 -31.52
C ASP A 325 30.10 4.62 -30.12
N VAL A 326 29.68 5.79 -29.66
CA VAL A 326 29.08 6.01 -28.33
C VAL A 326 27.57 6.19 -28.47
N GLU A 327 26.80 5.26 -27.90
CA GLU A 327 25.34 5.37 -27.84
C GLU A 327 24.89 6.54 -26.95
N GLU A 328 23.71 7.09 -27.25
CA GLU A 328 23.13 8.19 -26.49
C GLU A 328 22.93 7.78 -25.01
N GLY A 329 23.40 8.61 -24.07
CA GLY A 329 23.38 8.31 -22.63
C GLY A 329 24.54 7.43 -22.12
N GLN A 330 25.38 6.84 -22.99
CA GLN A 330 26.46 5.92 -22.57
C GLN A 330 27.83 6.60 -22.40
N LEU A 331 27.95 7.89 -22.69
CA LEU A 331 29.23 8.62 -22.68
C LEU A 331 29.99 8.47 -21.35
N SER A 332 29.29 8.62 -20.22
CA SER A 332 29.88 8.50 -18.89
C SER A 332 30.43 7.08 -18.64
N ALA A 333 29.64 6.05 -18.91
CA ALA A 333 30.02 4.65 -18.69
C ALA A 333 31.24 4.25 -19.54
N VAL A 334 31.24 4.59 -20.83
CA VAL A 334 32.34 4.26 -21.74
C VAL A 334 33.63 4.99 -21.35
N LEU A 335 33.56 6.25 -20.91
CA LEU A 335 34.74 6.98 -20.43
C LEU A 335 35.26 6.44 -19.09
N TYR A 336 34.39 6.07 -18.14
CA TYR A 336 34.79 5.40 -16.90
C TYR A 336 35.47 4.06 -17.18
N GLN A 337 34.99 3.29 -18.16
CA GLN A 337 35.62 2.04 -18.57
C GLN A 337 37.02 2.28 -19.15
N ALA A 338 37.15 3.26 -20.05
CA ALA A 338 38.44 3.63 -20.63
C ALA A 338 39.46 4.12 -19.58
N ALA A 339 39.00 4.81 -18.53
CA ALA A 339 39.84 5.20 -17.39
C ALA A 339 40.21 3.98 -16.52
N ALA A 340 39.27 3.09 -16.24
CA ALA A 340 39.49 1.88 -15.44
C ALA A 340 40.57 0.97 -16.06
N GLU A 341 40.52 0.75 -17.38
CA GLU A 341 41.52 -0.05 -18.11
C GLU A 341 42.93 0.55 -17.99
N ARG A 342 43.05 1.88 -18.08
CA ARG A 342 44.33 2.58 -17.94
C ARG A 342 44.87 2.52 -16.52
N PHE A 343 44.00 2.68 -15.52
CA PHE A 343 44.39 2.49 -14.12
C PHE A 343 44.80 1.04 -13.83
N ALA A 344 44.11 0.06 -14.41
CA ALA A 344 44.47 -1.36 -14.27
C ALA A 344 45.85 -1.66 -14.87
N ALA A 345 46.18 -1.08 -16.03
CA ALA A 345 47.49 -1.22 -16.67
C ALA A 345 48.65 -0.68 -15.80
N LEU A 346 48.38 0.27 -14.91
CA LEU A 346 49.35 0.86 -13.98
C LEU A 346 49.56 0.06 -12.68
N GLY A 347 48.72 -0.94 -12.42
CA GLY A 347 48.84 -1.82 -11.25
C GLY A 347 48.88 -1.06 -9.92
N ASP A 348 49.93 -1.31 -9.12
CA ASP A 348 50.10 -0.71 -7.78
C ASP A 348 50.72 0.72 -7.83
N TYR A 349 50.78 1.39 -9.00
CA TYR A 349 51.29 2.76 -9.10
C TYR A 349 50.30 3.76 -8.49
N MET A 350 50.73 4.49 -7.46
CA MET A 350 49.91 5.44 -6.71
C MET A 350 48.63 4.78 -6.18
N ASP A 351 47.46 5.37 -6.43
CA ASP A 351 46.14 4.86 -6.06
C ASP A 351 45.40 4.25 -7.27
N SER A 352 46.10 3.84 -8.34
CA SER A 352 45.47 3.39 -9.60
C SER A 352 44.47 2.24 -9.38
N ALA A 353 44.82 1.22 -8.59
CA ALA A 353 43.90 0.14 -8.25
C ALA A 353 42.59 0.64 -7.60
N PHE A 354 42.70 1.61 -6.69
CA PHE A 354 41.54 2.23 -6.05
C PHE A 354 40.71 3.07 -7.03
N ARG A 355 41.37 3.81 -7.94
CA ARG A 355 40.69 4.60 -8.99
C ARG A 355 39.97 3.70 -10.00
N ALA A 356 40.54 2.55 -10.37
CA ALA A 356 39.86 1.57 -11.19
C ALA A 356 38.58 1.05 -10.51
N GLU A 357 38.63 0.76 -9.21
CA GLU A 357 37.46 0.38 -8.41
C GLU A 357 36.40 1.49 -8.36
N GLN A 358 36.81 2.76 -8.22
CA GLN A 358 35.89 3.90 -8.27
C GLN A 358 35.19 4.02 -9.62
N CYS A 359 35.91 3.82 -10.72
CA CYS A 359 35.33 3.82 -12.06
C CYS A 359 34.29 2.71 -12.20
N GLN A 360 34.60 1.49 -11.75
CA GLN A 360 33.65 0.37 -11.79
C GLN A 360 32.40 0.63 -10.95
N LYS A 361 32.55 1.23 -9.77
CA LYS A 361 31.41 1.64 -8.93
C LYS A 361 30.53 2.68 -9.61
N ALA A 362 31.12 3.64 -10.31
CA ALA A 362 30.38 4.67 -11.03
C ALA A 362 29.57 4.06 -12.20
N ILE A 363 30.14 3.11 -12.94
CA ILE A 363 29.45 2.38 -14.01
C ILE A 363 28.22 1.66 -13.45
N THR A 364 28.39 0.86 -12.40
CA THR A 364 27.27 0.12 -11.78
C THR A 364 26.21 1.04 -11.17
N ALA A 365 26.60 2.19 -10.62
CA ALA A 365 25.64 3.17 -10.09
C ALA A 365 24.79 3.81 -11.20
N GLY A 366 25.37 4.07 -12.37
CA GLY A 366 24.64 4.53 -13.57
C GLY A 366 23.61 3.50 -14.03
N GLU A 367 24.03 2.24 -14.20
CA GLU A 367 23.13 1.13 -14.59
C GLU A 367 21.94 0.98 -13.62
N GLN A 368 22.19 1.08 -12.31
CA GLN A 368 21.13 1.00 -11.30
C GLN A 368 20.16 2.19 -11.36
N ASN A 369 20.63 3.38 -11.72
CA ASN A 369 19.80 4.57 -11.86
C ASN A 369 18.91 4.48 -13.11
N ASP A 370 19.43 3.92 -14.21
CA ASP A 370 18.65 3.71 -15.44
C ASP A 370 17.52 2.69 -15.21
N VAL A 371 17.81 1.57 -14.54
CA VAL A 371 16.79 0.57 -14.20
C VAL A 371 15.74 1.14 -13.25
N ARG A 372 16.12 2.00 -12.31
CA ARG A 372 15.18 2.72 -11.44
C ARG A 372 14.28 3.66 -12.23
N THR A 373 14.84 4.43 -13.16
CA THR A 373 14.09 5.37 -14.00
C THR A 373 13.06 4.61 -14.85
N ALA A 374 13.48 3.51 -15.49
CA ALA A 374 12.58 2.65 -16.26
C ALA A 374 11.46 2.03 -15.40
N TYR A 375 11.72 1.74 -14.12
CA TYR A 375 10.70 1.30 -13.17
C TYR A 375 9.70 2.42 -12.80
N ASP A 376 10.16 3.65 -12.60
CA ASP A 376 9.30 4.80 -12.34
C ASP A 376 8.43 5.13 -13.58
N GLU A 377 8.96 4.98 -14.79
CA GLU A 377 8.20 5.09 -16.05
C GLU A 377 7.14 3.98 -16.19
N ALA A 378 7.47 2.73 -15.85
CA ALA A 378 6.51 1.63 -15.84
C ALA A 378 5.35 1.88 -14.86
N LYS A 379 5.63 2.49 -13.70
CA LYS A 379 4.59 2.94 -12.76
C LYS A 379 3.72 4.05 -13.34
N ALA A 380 4.31 5.05 -13.98
CA ALA A 380 3.55 6.13 -14.60
C ALA A 380 2.58 5.60 -15.69
N LEU A 381 3.02 4.60 -16.48
CA LEU A 381 2.14 3.91 -17.43
C LEU A 381 0.95 3.26 -16.73
N LEU A 382 1.18 2.55 -15.62
CA LEU A 382 0.12 1.91 -14.85
C LEU A 382 -0.87 2.93 -14.28
N ASP A 383 -0.36 3.99 -13.65
CA ASP A 383 -1.17 5.06 -13.04
C ASP A 383 -2.03 5.80 -14.09
N SER A 384 -1.54 5.86 -15.34
CA SER A 384 -2.28 6.45 -16.47
C SER A 384 -3.33 5.53 -17.10
N GLY A 385 -3.41 4.26 -16.69
CA GLY A 385 -4.31 3.26 -17.27
C GLY A 385 -3.80 2.60 -18.55
N ALA A 386 -2.51 2.72 -18.88
CA ALA A 386 -1.86 2.03 -19.99
C ALA A 386 -1.44 0.60 -19.57
N TYR A 387 -2.41 -0.24 -19.19
CA TYR A 387 -2.17 -1.51 -18.50
C TYR A 387 -1.29 -2.50 -19.29
N CYS A 388 -1.53 -2.66 -20.59
CA CYS A 388 -0.73 -3.59 -21.41
C CYS A 388 0.72 -3.11 -21.56
N ALA A 389 0.91 -1.80 -21.78
CA ALA A 389 2.24 -1.20 -21.90
C ALA A 389 3.00 -1.24 -20.57
N ALA A 390 2.33 -0.91 -19.46
CA ALA A 390 2.90 -1.00 -18.11
C ALA A 390 3.37 -2.42 -17.80
N ARG A 391 2.54 -3.44 -18.12
CA ARG A 391 2.93 -4.85 -17.97
C ARG A 391 4.22 -5.16 -18.76
N ASP A 392 4.31 -4.74 -20.01
CA ASP A 392 5.48 -5.03 -20.85
C ASP A 392 6.73 -4.33 -20.32
N ALA A 393 6.60 -3.08 -19.83
CA ALA A 393 7.67 -2.35 -19.18
C ALA A 393 8.15 -3.06 -17.90
N PHE A 394 7.24 -3.45 -17.00
CA PHE A 394 7.60 -4.24 -15.81
C PHE A 394 8.23 -5.59 -16.16
N LYS A 395 7.76 -6.25 -17.22
CA LYS A 395 8.34 -7.51 -17.69
C LYS A 395 9.78 -7.33 -18.17
N ALA A 396 10.10 -6.21 -18.82
CA ALA A 396 11.46 -5.89 -19.27
C ALA A 396 12.44 -5.67 -18.10
N LEU A 397 11.95 -5.21 -16.94
CA LEU A 397 12.75 -4.98 -15.73
C LEU A 397 13.12 -6.28 -14.97
N GLY A 398 12.52 -7.41 -15.33
CA GLY A 398 12.86 -8.71 -14.75
C GLY A 398 12.65 -8.77 -13.24
N SER A 399 13.74 -9.01 -12.49
CA SER A 399 13.72 -9.17 -11.04
C SER A 399 13.98 -7.88 -10.25
N TYR A 400 13.99 -6.72 -10.91
CA TYR A 400 14.16 -5.44 -10.22
C TYR A 400 12.93 -5.11 -9.37
N SER A 401 13.13 -4.73 -8.11
CA SER A 401 12.06 -4.42 -7.15
C SER A 401 10.99 -5.53 -7.10
N ASP A 402 9.73 -5.17 -7.31
CA ASP A 402 8.53 -6.01 -7.39
C ASP A 402 8.01 -6.11 -8.83
N SER A 403 8.84 -5.84 -9.85
CA SER A 403 8.40 -5.79 -11.26
C SER A 403 7.71 -7.07 -11.71
N ALA A 404 8.16 -8.23 -11.23
CA ALA A 404 7.52 -9.52 -11.52
C ALA A 404 6.07 -9.62 -10.99
N ASP A 405 5.77 -8.99 -9.84
CA ASP A 405 4.41 -8.88 -9.31
C ASP A 405 3.62 -7.80 -10.05
N MET A 406 4.25 -6.68 -10.40
CA MET A 406 3.63 -5.58 -11.15
C MET A 406 3.16 -5.99 -12.55
N VAL A 407 3.78 -7.00 -13.17
CA VAL A 407 3.27 -7.64 -14.40
C VAL A 407 1.85 -8.19 -14.20
N ARG A 408 1.57 -8.81 -13.06
CA ARG A 408 0.22 -9.31 -12.75
C ARG A 408 -0.69 -8.16 -12.29
N GLU A 409 -0.16 -7.22 -11.53
CA GLU A 409 -0.91 -6.04 -11.06
C GLU A 409 -1.51 -5.25 -12.22
N ALA A 410 -0.74 -4.99 -13.27
CA ALA A 410 -1.21 -4.21 -14.41
C ALA A 410 -2.45 -4.83 -15.07
N ILE A 411 -2.44 -6.16 -15.28
CA ILE A 411 -3.59 -6.87 -15.86
C ILE A 411 -4.73 -7.01 -14.84
N TYR A 412 -4.41 -7.10 -13.55
CA TYR A 412 -5.39 -7.13 -12.48
C TYR A 412 -6.17 -5.82 -12.41
N GLN A 413 -5.51 -4.67 -12.45
CA GLN A 413 -6.17 -3.36 -12.46
C GLN A 413 -7.06 -3.16 -13.68
N LYS A 414 -6.61 -3.62 -14.87
CA LYS A 414 -7.47 -3.65 -16.07
C LYS A 414 -8.74 -4.46 -15.83
N ALA A 415 -8.61 -5.65 -15.25
CA ALA A 415 -9.74 -6.52 -14.98
C ALA A 415 -10.69 -5.89 -13.94
N VAL A 416 -10.17 -5.25 -12.90
CA VAL A 416 -10.97 -4.55 -11.88
C VAL A 416 -11.69 -3.34 -12.48
N ALA A 417 -11.02 -2.54 -13.31
CA ALA A 417 -11.66 -1.41 -14.00
C ALA A 417 -12.82 -1.88 -14.88
N LEU A 418 -12.63 -2.96 -15.65
CA LEU A 418 -13.68 -3.56 -16.46
C LEU A 418 -14.79 -4.21 -15.61
N TYR A 419 -14.47 -4.76 -14.44
CA TYR A 419 -15.48 -5.25 -13.51
C TYR A 419 -16.43 -4.14 -13.04
N GLY A 420 -15.94 -2.92 -12.85
CA GLY A 420 -16.78 -1.77 -12.52
C GLY A 420 -17.90 -1.49 -13.54
N ILE A 421 -17.73 -1.90 -14.80
CA ILE A 421 -18.79 -1.85 -15.81
C ILE A 421 -19.92 -2.83 -15.46
N MET A 422 -19.60 -4.03 -14.98
CA MET A 422 -20.60 -5.01 -14.54
C MET A 422 -21.37 -4.54 -13.30
N GLU A 423 -20.74 -3.77 -12.42
CA GLU A 423 -21.42 -3.23 -11.23
C GLU A 423 -22.40 -2.12 -11.58
N LYS A 424 -22.11 -1.35 -12.65
CA LYS A 424 -22.90 -0.18 -13.02
C LYS A 424 -23.99 -0.47 -14.05
N TYR A 425 -23.82 -1.49 -14.89
CA TYR A 425 -24.66 -1.73 -16.05
C TYR A 425 -25.16 -3.18 -16.15
N ASP A 426 -26.37 -3.37 -16.71
CA ASP A 426 -26.84 -4.70 -17.10
C ASP A 426 -26.11 -5.17 -18.36
N VAL A 427 -25.05 -5.96 -18.16
CA VAL A 427 -24.15 -6.45 -19.21
C VAL A 427 -24.62 -7.75 -19.86
N ARG A 428 -25.88 -8.19 -19.67
CA ARG A 428 -26.37 -9.48 -20.19
C ARG A 428 -26.22 -9.64 -21.70
N GLU A 429 -26.40 -8.54 -22.43
CA GLU A 429 -26.30 -8.49 -23.90
C GLU A 429 -24.96 -7.89 -24.39
N LEU A 430 -23.96 -7.79 -23.51
CA LEU A 430 -22.62 -7.34 -23.84
C LEU A 430 -21.67 -8.52 -24.08
N TYR A 431 -21.04 -8.54 -25.24
CA TYR A 431 -20.06 -9.55 -25.65
C TYR A 431 -18.68 -8.91 -25.77
N ALA A 432 -17.62 -9.65 -25.43
CA ALA A 432 -16.28 -9.12 -25.46
C ALA A 432 -15.19 -10.16 -25.77
N SER A 433 -14.06 -9.63 -26.23
CA SER A 433 -12.75 -10.27 -26.23
C SER A 433 -11.75 -9.28 -25.64
N ILE A 434 -11.28 -9.55 -24.42
CA ILE A 434 -10.39 -8.63 -23.71
C ILE A 434 -8.94 -8.96 -24.08
N SER A 435 -8.27 -8.04 -24.74
CA SER A 435 -6.88 -8.19 -25.16
C SER A 435 -5.94 -7.88 -23.99
N THR A 436 -4.90 -8.68 -23.84
CA THR A 436 -3.76 -8.37 -22.98
C THR A 436 -2.54 -7.98 -23.81
N GLN A 437 -2.64 -7.79 -25.12
CA GLN A 437 -1.49 -7.46 -25.96
C GLN A 437 -1.41 -5.96 -26.21
N THR A 438 -0.22 -5.38 -26.04
CA THR A 438 0.03 -3.95 -26.32
C THR A 438 -0.23 -3.65 -27.80
N GLY A 439 -0.97 -2.58 -28.08
CA GLY A 439 -1.38 -2.18 -29.44
C GLY A 439 -2.42 -3.11 -30.09
N LYS A 440 -3.08 -3.99 -29.32
CA LYS A 440 -4.20 -4.80 -29.80
C LYS A 440 -5.45 -4.49 -29.01
N ALA A 441 -6.47 -3.97 -29.70
CA ALA A 441 -7.73 -3.59 -29.10
C ALA A 441 -8.46 -4.74 -28.37
N SER A 442 -9.06 -4.40 -27.23
CA SER A 442 -10.15 -5.19 -26.65
C SER A 442 -11.41 -4.88 -27.44
N VAL A 443 -12.13 -5.92 -27.86
CA VAL A 443 -13.32 -5.78 -28.70
C VAL A 443 -14.58 -5.98 -27.86
N PHE A 444 -15.55 -5.08 -27.99
CA PHE A 444 -16.84 -5.12 -27.31
C PHE A 444 -17.96 -5.01 -28.34
N SER A 445 -19.02 -5.79 -28.17
CA SER A 445 -20.17 -5.84 -29.07
C SER A 445 -21.47 -5.95 -28.30
N PHE A 446 -22.47 -5.19 -28.71
CA PHE A 446 -23.84 -5.24 -28.18
C PHE A 446 -24.84 -4.84 -29.29
N ASN A 447 -26.11 -5.21 -29.14
CA ASN A 447 -27.14 -4.88 -30.12
C ASN A 447 -27.85 -3.54 -29.79
N GLU A 448 -28.75 -3.10 -30.67
CA GLU A 448 -29.49 -1.83 -30.49
C GLU A 448 -30.40 -1.84 -29.24
N SER A 449 -31.04 -2.97 -28.94
CA SER A 449 -31.89 -3.14 -27.74
C SER A 449 -31.09 -2.95 -26.44
N ALA A 450 -29.92 -3.56 -26.35
CA ALA A 450 -28.98 -3.42 -25.25
C ALA A 450 -28.50 -1.98 -25.11
N ALA A 451 -28.20 -1.29 -26.22
CA ALA A 451 -27.76 0.10 -26.21
C ALA A 451 -28.79 1.02 -25.54
N MET A 452 -30.09 0.80 -25.80
CA MET A 452 -31.17 1.56 -25.16
C MET A 452 -31.22 1.34 -23.64
N LYS A 453 -30.98 0.11 -23.17
CA LYS A 453 -30.96 -0.25 -21.74
C LYS A 453 -29.72 0.29 -21.02
N LEU A 454 -28.56 0.21 -21.67
CA LEU A 454 -27.26 0.63 -21.12
C LEU A 454 -27.14 2.16 -20.97
N GLY A 455 -27.84 2.91 -21.83
CA GLY A 455 -27.87 4.38 -21.76
C GLY A 455 -26.64 5.05 -22.37
N SER A 456 -26.72 6.38 -22.51
CA SER A 456 -25.75 7.15 -23.31
C SER A 456 -24.34 7.24 -22.70
N GLY A 457 -24.20 7.06 -21.38
CA GLY A 457 -22.90 7.11 -20.70
C GLY A 457 -22.07 5.83 -20.79
N PHE A 458 -22.69 4.72 -21.21
CA PHE A 458 -22.05 3.39 -21.18
C PHE A 458 -20.77 3.31 -22.01
N ILE A 459 -20.78 3.85 -23.24
CA ILE A 459 -19.62 3.79 -24.14
C ILE A 459 -18.44 4.58 -23.57
N GLU A 460 -18.71 5.72 -22.95
CA GLU A 460 -17.67 6.57 -22.34
C GLU A 460 -17.04 5.88 -21.13
N ASP A 461 -17.87 5.31 -20.25
CA ASP A 461 -17.39 4.55 -19.09
C ASP A 461 -16.60 3.31 -19.51
N LEU A 462 -17.06 2.58 -20.54
CA LEU A 462 -16.37 1.40 -21.04
C LEU A 462 -14.98 1.74 -21.61
N ARG A 463 -14.87 2.88 -22.30
CA ARG A 463 -13.56 3.41 -22.76
C ARG A 463 -12.71 3.82 -21.57
N ALA A 464 -13.27 4.53 -20.59
CA ALA A 464 -12.56 4.93 -19.39
C ALA A 464 -12.02 3.72 -18.61
N ALA A 465 -12.79 2.62 -18.52
CA ALA A 465 -12.37 1.36 -17.92
C ALA A 465 -11.23 0.68 -18.69
N CYS A 466 -11.13 0.89 -20.01
CA CYS A 466 -9.98 0.44 -20.80
C CYS A 466 -8.74 1.33 -20.61
N GLY A 467 -8.90 2.55 -20.07
CA GLY A 467 -7.83 3.50 -19.88
C GLY A 467 -7.21 3.94 -21.21
N GLN A 468 -5.89 3.74 -21.34
CA GLN A 468 -5.16 4.00 -22.59
C GLN A 468 -5.02 2.76 -23.47
N ASP A 469 -5.43 1.59 -23.00
CA ASP A 469 -5.46 0.41 -23.86
C ASP A 469 -6.54 0.57 -24.94
N GLU A 470 -6.23 0.12 -26.15
CA GLU A 470 -7.15 0.25 -27.28
C GLU A 470 -8.47 -0.52 -27.04
N ALA A 471 -9.58 0.13 -27.39
CA ALA A 471 -10.92 -0.42 -27.30
C ALA A 471 -11.68 -0.24 -28.62
N ASP A 472 -12.16 -1.33 -29.17
CA ASP A 472 -13.02 -1.37 -30.35
C ASP A 472 -14.44 -1.74 -29.92
N ILE A 473 -15.35 -0.77 -30.00
CA ILE A 473 -16.72 -0.90 -29.49
C ILE A 473 -17.68 -0.85 -30.67
N ARG A 474 -18.45 -1.93 -30.86
CA ARG A 474 -19.29 -2.16 -32.02
C ARG A 474 -20.76 -2.34 -31.61
N MET A 475 -21.66 -1.76 -32.40
CA MET A 475 -23.10 -1.98 -32.27
C MET A 475 -23.54 -2.85 -33.44
N GLU A 476 -23.85 -4.12 -33.16
CA GLU A 476 -24.12 -5.15 -34.18
C GLU A 476 -25.23 -6.08 -33.67
N ASP A 477 -26.17 -6.47 -34.55
CA ASP A 477 -27.30 -7.34 -34.18
C ASP A 477 -26.87 -8.72 -33.69
N LYS A 478 -25.78 -9.24 -34.25
CA LYS A 478 -25.20 -10.53 -33.88
C LYS A 478 -23.70 -10.39 -33.69
N PRO A 479 -23.16 -10.70 -32.50
CA PRO A 479 -21.72 -10.64 -32.27
C PRO A 479 -20.97 -11.67 -33.12
N SER A 480 -19.72 -11.36 -33.47
CA SER A 480 -18.79 -12.33 -34.09
C SER A 480 -18.69 -13.62 -33.25
N GLU A 481 -18.56 -14.78 -33.90
CA GLU A 481 -18.38 -16.09 -33.23
C GLU A 481 -17.15 -16.15 -32.29
N THR A 482 -16.22 -15.21 -32.44
CA THR A 482 -15.02 -15.12 -31.58
C THR A 482 -15.28 -14.41 -30.25
N LEU A 483 -16.39 -13.68 -30.12
CA LEU A 483 -16.76 -12.97 -28.90
C LEU A 483 -17.60 -13.88 -28.00
N ILE A 484 -17.38 -13.75 -26.69
CA ILE A 484 -18.16 -14.45 -25.66
C ILE A 484 -18.84 -13.42 -24.75
N PRO A 485 -19.81 -13.80 -23.91
CA PRO A 485 -20.40 -12.88 -22.94
C PRO A 485 -19.32 -12.17 -22.12
N PHE A 486 -19.48 -10.88 -21.88
CA PHE A 486 -18.48 -10.03 -21.22
C PHE A 486 -18.06 -10.57 -19.86
N SER A 487 -19.01 -11.06 -19.06
CA SER A 487 -18.75 -11.75 -17.80
C SER A 487 -17.84 -12.97 -17.96
N GLY A 488 -18.03 -13.75 -19.03
CA GLY A 488 -17.19 -14.89 -19.38
C GLY A 488 -15.79 -14.46 -19.81
N ALA A 489 -15.65 -13.39 -20.60
CA ALA A 489 -14.36 -12.82 -20.98
C ALA A 489 -13.60 -12.31 -19.75
N LEU A 490 -14.28 -11.64 -18.84
CA LEU A 490 -13.72 -11.12 -17.60
C LEU A 490 -13.31 -12.23 -16.64
N ASN A 491 -14.14 -13.27 -16.50
CA ASN A 491 -13.78 -14.48 -15.74
C ASN A 491 -12.53 -15.16 -16.29
N ARG A 492 -12.40 -15.27 -17.62
CA ARG A 492 -11.18 -15.80 -18.25
C ARG A 492 -9.97 -14.93 -17.91
N LEU A 493 -10.10 -13.61 -17.95
CA LEU A 493 -9.03 -12.69 -17.61
C LEU A 493 -8.55 -12.88 -16.17
N PHE A 494 -9.47 -12.87 -15.19
CA PHE A 494 -9.13 -13.14 -13.78
C PHE A 494 -8.50 -14.52 -13.58
N ALA A 495 -8.97 -15.54 -14.30
CA ALA A 495 -8.40 -16.89 -14.23
C ALA A 495 -6.94 -16.97 -14.67
N THR A 496 -6.50 -16.15 -15.65
CA THR A 496 -5.09 -16.14 -16.09
C THR A 496 -4.10 -15.67 -15.03
N MET A 497 -4.58 -14.99 -13.99
CA MET A 497 -3.74 -14.39 -12.95
C MET A 497 -3.75 -15.17 -11.63
N LYS A 498 -4.55 -16.25 -11.50
CA LYS A 498 -4.65 -16.99 -10.24
C LYS A 498 -3.31 -17.62 -9.81
N PRO A 499 -2.96 -17.59 -8.51
CA PRO A 499 -3.58 -16.85 -7.40
C PRO A 499 -2.88 -15.50 -7.20
N TYR A 500 -3.46 -14.42 -7.73
CA TYR A 500 -2.94 -13.07 -7.57
C TYR A 500 -4.02 -12.14 -7.05
N SER A 501 -3.72 -11.44 -5.95
CA SER A 501 -4.65 -10.55 -5.24
C SER A 501 -6.00 -11.26 -4.97
N ASP A 502 -7.12 -10.56 -5.11
CA ASP A 502 -8.48 -11.10 -4.94
C ASP A 502 -9.09 -11.64 -6.26
N SER A 503 -8.30 -12.15 -7.20
CA SER A 503 -8.83 -12.63 -8.49
C SER A 503 -9.84 -13.77 -8.34
N ALA A 504 -9.73 -14.58 -7.29
CA ALA A 504 -10.73 -15.61 -6.97
C ALA A 504 -12.05 -14.99 -6.47
N GLY A 505 -12.00 -14.01 -5.57
CA GLY A 505 -13.20 -13.33 -5.08
C GLY A 505 -13.94 -12.58 -6.18
N TYR A 506 -13.24 -11.93 -7.11
CA TYR A 506 -13.89 -11.32 -8.27
C TYR A 506 -14.61 -12.33 -9.16
N MET A 507 -14.05 -13.54 -9.36
CA MET A 507 -14.74 -14.57 -10.15
C MET A 507 -16.04 -15.05 -9.46
N GLU A 508 -16.04 -15.17 -8.13
CA GLU A 508 -17.25 -15.49 -7.36
C GLU A 508 -18.28 -14.36 -7.48
N LYS A 509 -17.84 -13.10 -7.35
CA LYS A 509 -18.71 -11.92 -7.52
C LYS A 509 -19.30 -11.86 -8.93
N ILE A 510 -18.52 -12.14 -9.97
CA ILE A 510 -18.99 -12.20 -11.36
C ILE A 510 -20.06 -13.29 -11.49
N SER A 511 -19.80 -14.49 -10.95
CA SER A 511 -20.75 -15.60 -10.99
C SER A 511 -22.08 -15.23 -10.31
N ALA A 512 -22.02 -14.54 -9.17
CA ALA A 512 -23.21 -14.08 -8.45
C ALA A 512 -23.94 -12.95 -9.19
N ALA A 513 -23.22 -12.04 -9.86
CA ALA A 513 -23.80 -10.90 -10.58
C ALA A 513 -24.54 -11.33 -11.86
N VAL A 514 -24.15 -12.45 -12.47
CA VAL A 514 -24.82 -13.00 -13.65
C VAL A 514 -25.84 -14.09 -13.34
N ASP A 515 -26.09 -14.37 -12.05
CA ASP A 515 -27.24 -15.18 -11.63
C ASP A 515 -28.49 -14.29 -11.60
N TYR A 516 -29.05 -14.07 -12.79
CA TYR A 516 -30.25 -13.27 -12.98
C TYR A 516 -31.50 -13.93 -12.37
N THR A 517 -31.44 -15.18 -11.90
CA THR A 517 -32.56 -15.88 -11.26
C THR A 517 -32.62 -15.64 -9.75
N ARG A 518 -31.56 -15.09 -9.16
CA ARG A 518 -31.45 -14.87 -7.71
C ARG A 518 -32.57 -14.00 -7.13
N GLU A 519 -33.03 -12.99 -7.87
CA GLU A 519 -34.12 -12.11 -7.45
C GLU A 519 -35.42 -12.90 -7.20
N PHE A 520 -35.76 -13.80 -8.13
CA PHE A 520 -36.91 -14.70 -8.00
C PHE A 520 -36.85 -15.51 -6.70
N TYR A 521 -35.74 -16.20 -6.44
CA TYR A 521 -35.58 -17.00 -5.22
C TYR A 521 -35.54 -16.15 -3.94
N GLY A 522 -35.07 -14.89 -4.03
CA GLY A 522 -35.16 -13.93 -2.94
C GLY A 522 -36.61 -13.56 -2.59
N LEU A 523 -37.46 -13.35 -3.60
CA LEU A 523 -38.89 -13.09 -3.41
C LEU A 523 -39.59 -14.28 -2.73
N LEU A 524 -39.24 -15.51 -3.15
CA LEU A 524 -39.73 -16.74 -2.52
C LEU A 524 -39.35 -16.85 -1.04
N ALA A 525 -38.09 -16.59 -0.71
CA ALA A 525 -37.56 -16.67 0.66
C ALA A 525 -38.15 -15.60 1.58
N ASN A 526 -38.53 -14.44 1.04
CA ASN A 526 -39.19 -13.36 1.78
C ASN A 526 -40.72 -13.56 1.89
N GLY A 527 -41.27 -14.56 1.21
CA GLY A 527 -42.71 -14.84 1.16
C GLY A 527 -43.52 -13.90 0.27
N ASP A 528 -42.85 -13.16 -0.64
CA ASP A 528 -43.50 -12.32 -1.64
C ASP A 528 -43.90 -13.13 -2.87
N ILE A 529 -44.95 -13.94 -2.70
CA ILE A 529 -45.48 -14.81 -3.75
C ILE A 529 -46.04 -14.03 -4.94
N TYR A 530 -46.60 -12.84 -4.71
CA TYR A 530 -47.12 -12.00 -5.79
C TYR A 530 -45.98 -11.42 -6.61
N GLY A 531 -44.97 -10.83 -5.95
CA GLY A 531 -43.77 -10.33 -6.62
C GLY A 531 -43.04 -11.42 -7.41
N ALA A 532 -42.87 -12.61 -6.82
CA ALA A 532 -42.22 -13.74 -7.50
C ALA A 532 -42.98 -14.17 -8.77
N TYR A 533 -44.31 -14.21 -8.72
CA TYR A 533 -45.13 -14.57 -9.87
C TYR A 533 -45.03 -13.52 -10.97
N ASP A 534 -45.14 -12.24 -10.60
CA ASP A 534 -45.11 -11.14 -11.55
C ASP A 534 -43.74 -11.05 -12.22
N TRP A 535 -42.66 -11.21 -11.45
CA TRP A 535 -41.29 -11.27 -11.95
C TRP A 535 -41.11 -12.40 -12.98
N LEU A 536 -41.50 -13.62 -12.63
CA LEU A 536 -41.32 -14.78 -13.50
C LEU A 536 -42.19 -14.69 -14.77
N SER A 537 -43.34 -14.03 -14.68
CA SER A 537 -44.26 -13.83 -15.81
C SER A 537 -43.68 -12.90 -16.88
N VAL A 538 -42.84 -11.94 -16.49
CA VAL A 538 -42.21 -10.98 -17.42
C VAL A 538 -40.74 -11.28 -17.71
N TYR A 539 -40.12 -12.22 -16.99
CA TYR A 539 -38.73 -12.61 -17.23
C TYR A 539 -38.55 -13.22 -18.63
N GLU A 540 -37.72 -12.60 -19.45
CA GLU A 540 -37.48 -13.00 -20.86
C GLU A 540 -36.40 -14.08 -21.02
N GLY A 541 -35.59 -14.33 -19.98
CA GLY A 541 -34.50 -15.32 -20.04
C GLY A 541 -34.96 -16.77 -19.91
N GLU A 542 -34.08 -17.72 -20.24
CA GLU A 542 -34.34 -19.13 -19.93
C GLU A 542 -34.45 -19.31 -18.41
N PHE A 543 -35.51 -20.01 -17.98
CA PHE A 543 -35.79 -20.28 -16.57
C PHE A 543 -36.26 -21.73 -16.44
N GLU A 544 -35.51 -22.52 -15.68
CA GLU A 544 -35.79 -23.95 -15.53
C GLU A 544 -37.11 -24.16 -14.77
N GLY A 545 -38.01 -24.97 -15.34
CA GLY A 545 -39.28 -25.29 -14.70
C GLY A 545 -40.26 -24.12 -14.56
N ARG A 546 -40.18 -23.10 -15.44
CA ARG A 546 -41.04 -21.89 -15.41
C ARG A 546 -42.52 -22.21 -15.15
N ASP A 547 -43.12 -23.11 -15.93
CA ASP A 547 -44.55 -23.44 -15.82
C ASP A 547 -44.88 -24.09 -14.46
N TYR A 548 -43.97 -24.92 -13.95
CA TYR A 548 -44.10 -25.53 -12.62
C TYR A 548 -44.11 -24.44 -11.54
N TRP A 549 -43.16 -23.50 -11.60
CA TRP A 549 -43.08 -22.41 -10.63
C TRP A 549 -44.28 -21.47 -10.69
N LEU A 550 -44.73 -21.08 -11.88
CA LEU A 550 -45.94 -20.26 -12.03
C LEU A 550 -47.17 -20.95 -11.42
N GLY A 551 -47.38 -22.24 -11.72
CA GLY A 551 -48.48 -23.03 -11.14
C GLY A 551 -48.39 -23.14 -9.62
N LEU A 552 -47.18 -23.36 -9.09
CA LEU A 552 -46.94 -23.43 -7.65
C LEU A 552 -47.28 -22.10 -6.96
N LEU A 553 -46.80 -20.98 -7.50
CA LEU A 553 -47.07 -19.65 -6.96
C LEU A 553 -48.56 -19.30 -7.01
N GLU A 554 -49.24 -19.65 -8.09
CA GLU A 554 -50.68 -19.45 -8.24
C GLU A 554 -51.49 -20.22 -7.18
N SER A 555 -51.02 -21.42 -6.80
CA SER A 555 -51.64 -22.20 -5.72
C SER A 555 -51.49 -21.57 -4.33
N TYR A 556 -50.44 -20.77 -4.09
CA TYR A 556 -50.14 -20.17 -2.79
C TYR A 556 -50.59 -18.71 -2.65
N LYS A 557 -50.79 -17.98 -3.76
CA LYS A 557 -51.38 -16.63 -3.77
C LYS A 557 -52.62 -16.47 -2.88
N PRO A 558 -53.59 -17.42 -2.85
CA PRO A 558 -54.79 -17.30 -2.02
C PRO A 558 -54.50 -17.11 -0.54
N PHE A 559 -53.47 -17.77 0.00
CA PHE A 559 -53.08 -17.71 1.41
C PHE A 559 -52.49 -16.36 1.83
N CYS A 560 -51.89 -15.63 0.90
CA CYS A 560 -51.14 -14.41 1.19
C CYS A 560 -52.05 -13.17 1.26
N GLY A 561 -51.78 -12.28 2.21
CA GLY A 561 -52.51 -11.02 2.43
C GLY A 561 -52.99 -10.85 3.87
N THR A 562 -53.88 -9.89 4.09
CA THR A 562 -54.46 -9.61 5.41
C THR A 562 -55.76 -10.39 5.61
N TRP A 563 -55.92 -10.94 6.81
CA TRP A 563 -57.05 -11.76 7.20
C TRP A 563 -57.69 -11.21 8.47
N GLU A 564 -59.02 -11.24 8.51
CA GLU A 564 -59.84 -10.79 9.64
C GLU A 564 -60.75 -11.92 10.12
N LEU A 565 -60.93 -12.02 11.44
CA LEU A 565 -61.72 -13.07 12.06
C LEU A 565 -63.17 -12.99 11.57
N TYR A 566 -63.62 -14.07 10.94
CA TYR A 566 -64.99 -14.20 10.47
C TYR A 566 -65.86 -14.95 11.48
N SER A 567 -65.38 -16.08 12.01
CA SER A 567 -66.10 -16.87 13.01
C SER A 567 -65.18 -17.79 13.83
N GLY A 568 -65.61 -18.15 15.05
CA GLY A 568 -64.86 -19.04 15.96
C GLY A 568 -64.20 -18.29 17.11
N ASP A 569 -63.30 -18.98 17.82
CA ASP A 569 -62.57 -18.42 18.97
C ASP A 569 -61.27 -17.72 18.51
N ALA A 570 -61.21 -16.41 18.73
CA ALA A 570 -60.08 -15.54 18.41
C ALA A 570 -58.78 -15.92 19.16
N ALA A 571 -58.88 -16.69 20.26
CA ALA A 571 -57.71 -17.15 21.00
C ALA A 571 -57.02 -18.36 20.34
N LEU A 572 -57.65 -19.03 19.37
CA LEU A 572 -57.16 -20.32 18.86
C LEU A 572 -55.79 -20.26 18.17
N LEU A 573 -55.58 -19.27 17.29
CA LEU A 573 -54.30 -19.06 16.60
C LEU A 573 -53.19 -18.63 17.57
N PRO A 574 -53.41 -17.64 18.47
CA PRO A 574 -52.45 -17.27 19.52
C PRO A 574 -51.96 -18.45 20.38
N LEU A 575 -52.85 -19.41 20.69
CA LEU A 575 -52.50 -20.57 21.51
C LEU A 575 -51.38 -21.42 20.89
N THR A 576 -51.25 -21.43 19.57
CA THR A 576 -50.16 -22.14 18.88
C THR A 576 -48.79 -21.51 19.18
N ALA A 577 -48.76 -20.20 19.45
CA ALA A 577 -47.57 -19.48 19.88
C ALA A 577 -47.49 -19.31 21.42
N GLY A 578 -48.34 -20.01 22.18
CA GLY A 578 -48.37 -19.91 23.65
C GLY A 578 -49.00 -18.63 24.20
N SER A 579 -49.67 -17.83 23.35
CA SER A 579 -50.40 -16.62 23.76
C SER A 579 -51.88 -16.91 23.98
N THR A 580 -52.50 -16.19 24.91
CA THR A 580 -53.95 -16.24 25.18
C THR A 580 -54.68 -14.97 24.74
N GLN A 581 -53.96 -14.01 24.16
CA GLN A 581 -54.57 -12.76 23.70
C GLN A 581 -55.37 -12.99 22.41
N PRO A 582 -56.64 -12.54 22.32
CA PRO A 582 -57.45 -12.68 21.11
C PRO A 582 -56.77 -12.04 19.88
N CYS A 583 -56.65 -12.80 18.79
CA CYS A 583 -56.20 -12.29 17.50
C CYS A 583 -57.41 -12.08 16.58
N GLY A 584 -57.77 -10.81 16.37
CA GLY A 584 -58.86 -10.43 15.45
C GLY A 584 -58.43 -10.32 13.99
N SER A 585 -57.14 -10.08 13.73
CA SER A 585 -56.59 -9.97 12.38
C SER A 585 -55.09 -10.27 12.34
N PHE A 586 -54.62 -10.76 11.20
CA PHE A 586 -53.21 -11.07 10.95
C PHE A 586 -52.85 -10.88 9.47
N SER A 587 -51.57 -10.67 9.20
CA SER A 587 -51.00 -10.82 7.86
C SER A 587 -50.47 -12.24 7.66
N ALA A 588 -50.70 -12.81 6.49
CA ALA A 588 -50.18 -14.10 6.09
C ALA A 588 -49.30 -14.00 4.85
N CYS A 589 -48.21 -14.76 4.85
CA CYS A 589 -47.38 -14.99 3.67
C CYS A 589 -46.94 -16.45 3.60
N VAL A 590 -46.62 -16.93 2.39
CA VAL A 590 -46.05 -18.27 2.18
C VAL A 590 -44.60 -18.11 1.78
N ILE A 591 -43.69 -18.62 2.60
CA ILE A 591 -42.25 -18.66 2.32
C ILE A 591 -41.96 -20.00 1.65
N ILE A 592 -41.27 -19.97 0.51
CA ILE A 592 -40.87 -21.19 -0.21
C ILE A 592 -39.36 -21.37 -0.06
N SER A 593 -38.98 -22.60 0.32
CA SER A 593 -37.60 -23.08 0.34
C SER A 593 -37.47 -24.29 -0.58
N ASP A 594 -36.26 -24.78 -0.78
CA ASP A 594 -35.98 -25.93 -1.66
C ASP A 594 -36.73 -27.21 -1.26
N GLU A 595 -37.13 -27.35 0.02
CA GLU A 595 -37.72 -28.59 0.55
C GLU A 595 -39.17 -28.45 1.02
N ALA A 596 -39.67 -27.23 1.25
CA ALA A 596 -41.00 -27.02 1.85
C ALA A 596 -41.56 -25.62 1.61
N ALA A 597 -42.89 -25.52 1.72
CA ALA A 597 -43.61 -24.26 1.86
C ALA A 597 -43.98 -24.02 3.34
N ILE A 598 -43.84 -22.78 3.78
CA ILE A 598 -44.11 -22.35 5.16
C ILE A 598 -45.14 -21.22 5.13
N LEU A 599 -46.33 -21.48 5.64
CA LEU A 599 -47.34 -20.46 5.88
C LEU A 599 -47.04 -19.76 7.21
N ARG A 600 -46.64 -18.50 7.15
CA ARG A 600 -46.40 -17.65 8.31
C ARG A 600 -47.60 -16.75 8.55
N LEU A 601 -48.14 -16.78 9.77
CA LEU A 601 -49.27 -15.97 10.22
C LEU A 601 -48.78 -15.01 11.31
N SER A 602 -48.85 -13.71 11.05
CA SER A 602 -48.33 -12.64 11.93
C SER A 602 -49.46 -11.71 12.39
N PRO A 603 -49.77 -11.65 13.70
CA PRO A 603 -50.82 -10.78 14.25
C PRO A 603 -50.59 -9.31 13.92
N MET A 604 -51.68 -8.55 13.73
CA MET A 604 -51.63 -7.10 13.49
C MET A 604 -51.96 -6.26 14.73
N ASN A 605 -52.22 -6.89 15.87
CA ASN A 605 -52.60 -6.24 17.13
C ASN A 605 -51.41 -5.67 17.94
N GLY A 606 -50.22 -5.59 17.35
CA GLY A 606 -49.01 -5.06 18.01
C GLY A 606 -48.24 -6.07 18.86
N GLU A 607 -48.61 -7.36 18.79
CA GLU A 607 -47.92 -8.46 19.45
C GLU A 607 -46.75 -8.99 18.59
N ASP A 608 -45.66 -9.40 19.24
CA ASP A 608 -44.44 -9.90 18.57
C ASP A 608 -44.36 -11.42 18.61
N TYR A 609 -45.24 -12.09 17.85
CA TYR A 609 -45.17 -13.54 17.62
C TYR A 609 -45.64 -13.89 16.22
N ALA A 610 -45.19 -15.02 15.67
CA ALA A 610 -45.69 -15.57 14.42
C ALA A 610 -45.97 -17.06 14.58
N VAL A 611 -47.00 -17.54 13.90
CA VAL A 611 -47.30 -18.97 13.80
C VAL A 611 -46.85 -19.46 12.44
N GLU A 612 -45.99 -20.47 12.41
CA GLU A 612 -45.50 -21.09 11.18
C GLU A 612 -46.06 -22.49 11.03
N LEU A 613 -46.69 -22.75 9.87
CA LEU A 613 -47.19 -24.05 9.49
C LEU A 613 -46.46 -24.52 8.23
N ARG A 614 -46.05 -25.78 8.19
CA ARG A 614 -45.24 -26.36 7.11
C ARG A 614 -46.08 -27.26 6.20
N ALA A 615 -45.69 -27.35 4.94
CA ALA A 615 -46.27 -28.27 3.97
C ALA A 615 -45.24 -28.68 2.91
N GLU A 616 -45.45 -29.85 2.29
CA GLU A 616 -44.76 -30.20 1.05
C GLU A 616 -45.13 -29.21 -0.06
N LEU A 617 -44.20 -28.96 -1.00
CA LEU A 617 -44.45 -28.05 -2.11
C LEU A 617 -45.64 -28.53 -2.96
N GLY A 618 -46.59 -27.63 -3.19
CA GLY A 618 -47.84 -27.88 -3.93
C GLY A 618 -48.99 -28.38 -3.06
N ALA A 619 -48.80 -28.60 -1.76
CA ALA A 619 -49.88 -28.98 -0.87
C ALA A 619 -50.87 -27.82 -0.64
N SER A 620 -52.16 -28.13 -0.57
CA SER A 620 -53.24 -27.15 -0.34
C SER A 620 -53.55 -26.90 1.15
N ALA A 621 -52.70 -27.39 2.04
CA ALA A 621 -52.87 -27.26 3.48
C ALA A 621 -51.54 -27.31 4.21
N PHE A 622 -51.47 -26.59 5.33
CA PHE A 622 -50.27 -26.44 6.16
C PHE A 622 -50.53 -26.95 7.57
N THR A 623 -49.53 -27.57 8.18
CA THR A 623 -49.64 -28.13 9.52
C THR A 623 -48.53 -27.68 10.47
N ASN A 624 -48.85 -27.65 11.76
CA ASN A 624 -47.89 -27.50 12.85
C ASN A 624 -48.25 -28.51 13.96
N SER A 625 -47.26 -29.22 14.50
CA SER A 625 -47.46 -30.19 15.59
C SER A 625 -46.36 -30.12 16.64
N ASP A 626 -45.83 -28.92 16.90
CA ASP A 626 -44.62 -28.74 17.70
C ASP A 626 -44.82 -29.06 19.19
N ASP A 627 -46.05 -29.02 19.68
CA ASP A 627 -46.39 -29.38 21.07
C ASP A 627 -46.47 -30.91 21.30
N GLY A 628 -46.36 -31.72 20.24
CA GLY A 628 -46.41 -33.19 20.28
C GLY A 628 -47.76 -33.79 20.67
N VAL A 629 -48.79 -32.97 20.88
CA VAL A 629 -50.10 -33.38 21.42
C VAL A 629 -51.25 -32.93 20.53
N ASN A 630 -51.13 -31.78 19.89
CA ASN A 630 -52.10 -31.22 18.98
C ASN A 630 -51.49 -31.04 17.60
N THR A 631 -52.35 -31.13 16.58
CA THR A 631 -51.99 -30.72 15.23
C THR A 631 -52.84 -29.54 14.85
N TYR A 632 -52.19 -28.42 14.56
CA TYR A 632 -52.80 -27.24 13.99
C TYR A 632 -52.75 -27.35 12.47
N TYR A 633 -53.83 -26.94 11.82
CA TYR A 633 -54.05 -27.13 10.40
C TYR A 633 -54.62 -25.85 9.80
N ALA A 634 -54.05 -25.38 8.70
CA ALA A 634 -54.51 -24.22 7.96
C ALA A 634 -54.78 -24.57 6.50
N THR A 635 -55.95 -24.21 5.97
CA THR A 635 -56.31 -24.38 4.55
C THR A 635 -57.24 -23.27 4.07
N ILE A 636 -57.29 -23.04 2.76
CA ILE A 636 -58.28 -22.15 2.13
C ILE A 636 -59.49 -22.97 1.70
N SER A 637 -60.65 -22.61 2.23
CA SER A 637 -61.94 -23.20 1.85
C SER A 637 -62.40 -22.77 0.46
N ASN A 638 -63.38 -23.49 -0.09
CA ASN A 638 -63.99 -23.18 -1.40
C ASN A 638 -64.64 -21.78 -1.47
N VAL A 639 -64.95 -21.17 -0.33
CA VAL A 639 -65.48 -19.80 -0.22
C VAL A 639 -64.39 -18.77 0.08
N GLN A 640 -63.13 -19.09 -0.18
CA GLN A 640 -61.94 -18.22 -0.02
C GLN A 640 -61.73 -17.72 1.41
N ARG A 641 -62.12 -18.53 2.41
CA ARG A 641 -61.81 -18.30 3.83
C ARG A 641 -60.65 -19.16 4.29
N LEU A 642 -59.77 -18.60 5.11
CA LEU A 642 -58.71 -19.34 5.78
C LEU A 642 -59.31 -20.02 7.01
N ALA A 643 -59.39 -21.34 6.96
CA ALA A 643 -59.81 -22.17 8.08
C ALA A 643 -58.59 -22.59 8.89
N TYR A 644 -58.60 -22.30 10.19
CA TYR A 644 -57.57 -22.68 11.15
C TYR A 644 -58.17 -23.66 12.17
N ILE A 645 -57.67 -24.88 12.20
CA ILE A 645 -58.29 -26.01 12.91
C ILE A 645 -57.27 -26.64 13.85
N LYS A 646 -57.71 -26.96 15.07
CA LYS A 646 -56.92 -27.71 16.05
C LYS A 646 -57.47 -29.12 16.20
N TYR A 647 -56.63 -30.10 15.95
CA TYR A 647 -56.88 -31.52 16.20
C TYR A 647 -56.17 -31.96 17.48
N ASN A 648 -56.79 -32.87 18.24
CA ASN A 648 -56.11 -33.55 19.35
C ASN A 648 -55.28 -34.76 18.86
N ALA A 649 -54.57 -35.41 19.77
CA ALA A 649 -53.78 -36.62 19.48
C ALA A 649 -54.58 -37.80 18.87
N ALA A 650 -55.91 -37.78 18.95
CA ALA A 650 -56.79 -38.80 18.37
C ALA A 650 -57.33 -38.39 16.97
N GLY A 651 -56.89 -37.27 16.41
CA GLY A 651 -57.35 -36.77 15.11
C GLY A 651 -58.77 -36.18 15.14
N LEU A 652 -59.33 -35.92 16.32
CA LEU A 652 -60.64 -35.29 16.46
C LEU A 652 -60.50 -33.77 16.53
N VAL A 653 -61.37 -33.06 15.79
CA VAL A 653 -61.44 -31.59 15.82
C VAL A 653 -61.82 -31.14 17.23
N ARG A 654 -60.95 -30.35 17.86
CA ARG A 654 -61.15 -29.77 19.18
C ARG A 654 -61.74 -28.37 19.10
N SER A 655 -61.31 -27.59 18.12
CA SER A 655 -61.74 -26.21 17.88
C SER A 655 -61.35 -25.77 16.48
N SER A 656 -62.08 -24.81 15.92
CA SER A 656 -61.77 -24.17 14.64
C SER A 656 -62.14 -22.70 14.64
N CYS A 657 -61.44 -21.92 13.83
CA CYS A 657 -61.82 -20.56 13.48
C CYS A 657 -61.66 -20.34 11.97
N GLU A 658 -62.46 -19.44 11.43
CA GLU A 658 -62.41 -19.01 10.03
C GLU A 658 -62.09 -17.53 9.96
N TYR A 659 -61.26 -17.16 8.99
CA TYR A 659 -60.92 -15.78 8.67
C TYR A 659 -61.32 -15.47 7.23
N SER A 660 -61.85 -14.28 7.01
CA SER A 660 -62.09 -13.72 5.68
C SER A 660 -60.95 -12.80 5.30
N LYS A 661 -60.63 -12.75 4.00
CA LYS A 661 -59.64 -11.81 3.47
C LYS A 661 -60.13 -10.38 3.71
N ALA A 662 -59.27 -9.52 4.25
CA ALA A 662 -59.59 -8.11 4.43
C ALA A 662 -59.80 -7.46 3.05
N ALA A 663 -60.74 -6.52 2.98
CA ALA A 663 -61.12 -5.84 1.74
C ALA A 663 -60.04 -4.86 1.24
#